data_AF-A0A2E7RUG4-F1
#
_entry.id   AF-A0A2E7RUG4-F1
#
_cell.length_a   1.000
_cell.length_b   1.000
_cell.length_c   1.000
_cell.angle_alpha   90.00
_cell.angle_beta   90.00
_cell.angle_gamma   90.00
#
_symmetry.space_group_name_H-M   'P 1'
#
loop_
_entity.id
_entity.type
_entity.pdbx_description
1 polymer ?
#
loop_
_entity_poly.entity_id
_entity_poly.type
_entity_poly.pdbx_seq_one_letter_code
_entity_poly.pdbx_strand_id
1 'polypeptide(L)'
;MSRSRCIACLSWCLLVVSVGLPGSVRADDLPKARFMLEKFQPLQAGVEYEQPEAAEVSKCRVEIDRGRRHSGWKVVGSSGQVLRRFLDTNGNNLVDQWRYFQNGVEVYRDIDGNHNGKVDQSRWLNTGGSRWALDSNEDGRIDSWKRISAEETSRVAVEALLRRDAGLLQTVLITAQDTRVLGIEAKLEKSLLAAVADPAKQMAKIGAMAAGTRWIRFDCSQPGLIPADSGKATGDLEVYESTLAIVDAGGNSGLVQIGELVKVGQAWKLTSIPSPLSGDTVQVTAGGLLLQPAAPSIAVATPGVSPRMQKLLDQLRELDGAAPAVNATRAAVSRYHARRSDVLSGLSQSAATPSERDQWGRQLIDNLTALVQSGAWPEALGKLAAEEIRLRKVNPNAPLVPFVTYRHLLARYSRSVQAATEQAAQAKAQQVWLADLERFIATYPKAEDTPEAAWQLGTAHEFAARVDEAKTWYSKLARQYARTPAGERAAGALVRLDLKGKPLVVAGRSLANTTVRSDAYRGKVLLVVYWATWCKPCTEELPALQALYAKYRARGFEILGVNLDLDRTPVPAYISSHRITWATLHESGGLDSRLARQLGILSLPTMVLVDRRGTVISSEMTLADLKTELPKLLGTTATGSAP
;
A
#
# COMPACT_ATOMS: atom_id res chain seq x y z
N MET A 1 63.51 1.09 15.66
CA MET A 1 62.40 0.93 16.65
C MET A 1 61.86 2.33 16.91
N SER A 2 60.57 2.68 16.93
CA SER A 2 59.31 2.06 16.52
C SER A 2 58.29 3.21 16.46
N ARG A 3 57.54 3.31 15.35
CA ARG A 3 56.18 3.83 15.16
C ARG A 3 55.80 5.22 15.73
N SER A 4 55.47 6.12 14.81
CA SER A 4 54.40 7.11 14.97
C SER A 4 53.64 7.28 13.66
N ARG A 5 52.31 7.29 13.79
CA ARG A 5 51.29 7.40 12.74
C ARG A 5 51.22 8.85 12.24
N CYS A 6 51.08 9.05 10.93
CA CYS A 6 50.43 10.23 10.37
C CYS A 6 49.48 9.82 9.25
N ILE A 7 48.28 10.39 9.35
CA ILE A 7 47.09 10.20 8.53
C ILE A 7 47.31 10.87 7.17
N ALA A 8 47.15 10.13 6.07
CA ALA A 8 47.05 10.71 4.74
C ALA A 8 45.59 10.70 4.29
N CYS A 9 44.99 11.88 4.24
CA CYS A 9 43.75 12.13 3.49
C CYS A 9 44.08 12.00 1.99
N LEU A 10 43.46 11.04 1.31
CA LEU A 10 43.44 10.97 -0.15
C LEU A 10 42.19 11.71 -0.65
N SER A 11 42.35 13.00 -0.99
CA SER A 11 41.43 13.69 -1.89
C SER A 11 41.58 13.10 -3.28
N TRP A 12 40.56 12.41 -3.78
CA TRP A 12 40.43 12.13 -5.20
C TRP A 12 39.82 13.36 -5.90
N CYS A 13 40.70 14.23 -6.40
CA CYS A 13 40.33 15.19 -7.44
C CYS A 13 40.02 14.42 -8.72
N LEU A 14 38.75 14.34 -9.10
CA LEU A 14 38.34 14.06 -10.48
C LEU A 14 38.74 15.28 -11.33
N LEU A 15 39.95 15.23 -11.85
CA LEU A 15 40.46 16.15 -12.86
C LEU A 15 39.71 15.84 -14.16
N VAL A 16 38.77 16.71 -14.52
CA VAL A 16 38.30 16.81 -15.90
C VAL A 16 39.53 17.15 -16.73
N VAL A 17 40.04 16.16 -17.45
CA VAL A 17 41.11 16.38 -18.43
C VAL A 17 40.54 17.31 -19.48
N SER A 18 40.96 18.58 -19.42
CA SER A 18 41.05 19.44 -20.59
C SER A 18 41.92 18.72 -21.60
N VAL A 19 41.30 18.04 -22.56
CA VAL A 19 41.99 17.51 -23.74
C VAL A 19 42.34 18.71 -24.62
N GLY A 20 43.44 19.38 -24.30
CA GLY A 20 44.22 20.11 -25.30
C GLY A 20 44.95 19.07 -26.15
N LEU A 21 44.48 18.85 -27.37
CA LEU A 21 45.18 18.02 -28.37
C LEU A 21 46.12 18.91 -29.19
N PRO A 22 47.46 18.71 -29.14
CA PRO A 22 48.30 19.10 -30.24
C PRO A 22 48.19 18.01 -31.31
N GLY A 23 47.54 18.32 -32.42
CA GLY A 23 47.40 17.42 -33.56
C GLY A 23 45.94 17.16 -33.92
N SER A 24 45.61 17.46 -35.16
CA SER A 24 44.31 17.26 -35.81
C SER A 24 43.75 15.85 -35.59
N VAL A 25 42.74 15.72 -34.72
CA VAL A 25 41.86 14.55 -34.67
C VAL A 25 40.78 14.74 -35.74
N ARG A 26 40.72 13.81 -36.70
CA ARG A 26 39.69 13.77 -37.74
C ARG A 26 38.33 13.48 -37.11
N ALA A 27 37.26 13.99 -37.74
CA ALA A 27 35.87 13.86 -37.29
C ALA A 27 35.30 12.41 -37.23
N ASP A 28 36.11 11.38 -37.53
CA ASP A 28 35.63 10.01 -37.79
C ASP A 28 35.89 8.98 -36.68
N ASP A 29 36.61 9.28 -35.60
CA ASP A 29 36.83 8.29 -34.53
C ASP A 29 35.89 8.54 -33.34
N LEU A 30 34.68 8.00 -33.45
CA LEU A 30 33.77 7.88 -32.30
C LEU A 30 34.48 7.16 -31.13
N PRO A 31 34.20 7.54 -29.87
CA PRO A 31 34.74 6.83 -28.72
C PRO A 31 34.46 5.33 -28.82
N LYS A 32 35.45 4.48 -28.52
CA LYS A 32 35.25 3.03 -28.57
C LYS A 32 34.22 2.62 -27.52
N ALA A 33 33.28 1.72 -27.88
CA ALA A 33 32.24 1.25 -26.97
C ALA A 33 32.81 0.67 -25.66
N ARG A 34 33.93 -0.08 -25.75
CA ARG A 34 34.68 -0.57 -24.59
C ARG A 34 35.06 0.55 -23.62
N PHE A 35 35.64 1.63 -24.11
CA PHE A 35 36.04 2.77 -23.29
C PHE A 35 34.83 3.38 -22.57
N MET A 36 33.72 3.58 -23.29
CA MET A 36 32.50 4.15 -22.71
C MET A 36 31.90 3.25 -21.63
N LEU A 37 31.86 1.95 -21.86
CA LEU A 37 31.29 0.96 -20.93
C LEU A 37 32.15 0.76 -19.67
N GLU A 38 33.48 0.88 -19.77
CA GLU A 38 34.40 0.71 -18.64
C GLU A 38 34.54 1.98 -17.80
N LYS A 39 34.60 3.15 -18.44
CA LYS A 39 34.86 4.44 -17.76
C LYS A 39 33.64 5.05 -17.11
N PHE A 40 32.46 4.92 -17.72
CA PHE A 40 31.25 5.56 -17.22
C PHE A 40 30.34 4.53 -16.56
N GLN A 41 30.50 4.39 -15.25
CA GLN A 41 29.62 3.63 -14.37
C GLN A 41 28.69 4.60 -13.63
N PRO A 42 27.53 4.14 -13.11
CA PRO A 42 26.72 4.95 -12.21
C PRO A 42 27.54 5.45 -11.03
N LEU A 43 27.34 6.72 -10.64
CA LEU A 43 27.96 7.27 -9.44
C LEU A 43 27.54 6.48 -8.20
N GLN A 44 26.26 6.11 -8.13
CA GLN A 44 25.68 5.43 -6.98
C GLN A 44 25.84 3.91 -7.09
N ALA A 45 26.23 3.28 -5.98
CA ALA A 45 26.42 1.84 -5.92
C ALA A 45 25.08 1.08 -5.93
N GLY A 46 25.09 -0.16 -6.47
CA GLY A 46 23.92 -1.04 -6.47
C GLY A 46 22.83 -0.67 -7.50
N VAL A 47 23.14 0.21 -8.44
CA VAL A 47 22.28 0.46 -9.61
C VAL A 47 22.32 -0.79 -10.49
N GLU A 48 21.15 -1.35 -10.77
CA GLU A 48 20.99 -2.43 -11.75
C GLU A 48 20.86 -1.81 -13.14
N TYR A 49 21.75 -2.21 -14.06
CA TYR A 49 21.76 -1.78 -15.45
C TYR A 49 22.45 -2.85 -16.30
N GLU A 50 22.23 -2.81 -17.61
CA GLU A 50 22.77 -3.80 -18.52
C GLU A 50 24.29 -3.62 -18.68
N GLN A 51 25.03 -4.68 -18.39
CA GLN A 51 26.46 -4.80 -18.59
C GLN A 51 26.71 -5.91 -19.61
N PRO A 52 27.16 -5.62 -20.83
CA PRO A 52 27.46 -6.64 -21.81
C PRO A 52 28.55 -7.58 -21.31
N GLU A 53 28.40 -8.86 -21.62
CA GLU A 53 29.44 -9.86 -21.35
C GLU A 53 30.75 -9.47 -22.06
N ALA A 54 31.90 -9.89 -21.50
CA ALA A 54 33.21 -9.49 -22.03
C ALA A 54 33.40 -9.81 -23.52
N ALA A 55 32.80 -10.92 -24.00
CA ALA A 55 32.81 -11.35 -25.40
C ALA A 55 31.90 -10.51 -26.30
N GLU A 56 30.92 -9.79 -25.75
CA GLU A 56 29.96 -8.96 -26.49
C GLU A 56 30.37 -7.49 -26.57
N VAL A 57 31.27 -7.04 -25.68
CA VAL A 57 31.77 -5.65 -25.69
C VAL A 57 32.38 -5.26 -27.05
N SER A 58 33.04 -6.19 -27.75
CA SER A 58 33.61 -5.95 -29.08
C SER A 58 32.55 -5.76 -30.18
N LYS A 59 31.32 -6.23 -29.95
CA LYS A 59 30.17 -6.09 -30.87
C LYS A 59 29.34 -4.84 -30.57
N CYS A 60 29.60 -4.17 -29.44
CA CYS A 60 28.94 -2.92 -29.09
C CYS A 60 29.52 -1.79 -29.94
N ARG A 61 28.67 -0.81 -30.28
CA ARG A 61 29.07 0.37 -31.06
C ARG A 61 28.60 1.65 -30.39
N VAL A 62 29.25 2.74 -30.73
CA VAL A 62 28.83 4.08 -30.34
C VAL A 62 28.16 4.75 -31.53
N GLU A 63 27.04 5.41 -31.30
CA GLU A 63 26.32 6.19 -32.30
C GLU A 63 26.17 7.63 -31.78
N ILE A 64 26.14 8.60 -32.71
CA ILE A 64 25.83 9.99 -32.38
C ILE A 64 24.34 10.08 -32.01
N ASP A 65 24.03 10.73 -30.89
CA ASP A 65 22.67 11.03 -30.43
C ASP A 65 22.45 12.55 -30.46
N ARG A 66 21.85 13.04 -31.56
CA ARG A 66 21.50 14.46 -31.74
C ARG A 66 19.99 14.62 -31.80
N GLY A 67 19.46 15.47 -30.92
CA GLY A 67 18.07 15.90 -30.92
C GLY A 67 17.94 17.41 -31.04
N ARG A 68 16.72 17.93 -30.96
CA ARG A 68 16.45 19.38 -31.02
C ARG A 68 17.01 20.16 -29.81
N ARG A 69 17.20 19.50 -28.68
CA ARG A 69 17.57 20.10 -27.39
C ARG A 69 18.73 19.38 -26.70
N HIS A 70 19.44 18.52 -27.42
CA HIS A 70 20.56 17.78 -26.86
C HIS A 70 21.49 17.30 -27.97
N SER A 71 22.76 17.12 -27.63
CA SER A 71 23.75 16.45 -28.46
C SER A 71 24.57 15.47 -27.61
N GLY A 72 25.17 14.45 -28.22
CA GLY A 72 25.99 13.51 -27.48
C GLY A 72 26.13 12.15 -28.17
N TRP A 73 26.30 11.11 -27.35
CA TRP A 73 26.55 9.75 -27.81
C TRP A 73 25.64 8.75 -27.13
N LYS A 74 25.30 7.67 -27.83
CA LYS A 74 24.66 6.49 -27.27
C LYS A 74 25.48 5.24 -27.55
N VAL A 75 25.58 4.35 -26.57
CA VAL A 75 26.20 3.03 -26.72
C VAL A 75 25.11 2.03 -27.02
N VAL A 76 25.27 1.28 -28.11
CA VAL A 76 24.32 0.29 -28.60
C VAL A 76 24.95 -1.10 -28.51
N GLY A 77 24.23 -2.03 -27.91
CA GLY A 77 24.64 -3.41 -27.72
C GLY A 77 24.60 -4.26 -29.00
N SER A 78 25.05 -5.50 -28.88
CA SER A 78 25.13 -6.49 -29.97
C SER A 78 23.78 -6.73 -30.66
N SER A 79 22.68 -6.72 -29.90
CA SER A 79 21.30 -6.88 -30.40
C SER A 79 20.58 -5.57 -30.73
N GLY A 80 21.28 -4.43 -30.75
CA GLY A 80 20.70 -3.13 -31.15
C GLY A 80 20.00 -2.36 -30.03
N GLN A 81 19.99 -2.87 -28.80
CA GLN A 81 19.48 -2.21 -27.61
C GLN A 81 20.40 -1.07 -27.16
N VAL A 82 19.80 0.00 -26.61
CA VAL A 82 20.58 1.10 -26.01
C VAL A 82 21.07 0.65 -24.64
N LEU A 83 22.37 0.77 -24.40
CA LEU A 83 23.03 0.46 -23.13
C LEU A 83 23.28 1.73 -22.32
N ARG A 84 23.76 2.79 -22.97
CA ARG A 84 24.09 4.08 -22.33
C ARG A 84 23.73 5.25 -23.23
N ARG A 85 23.47 6.42 -22.63
CA ARG A 85 23.47 7.72 -23.33
C ARG A 85 24.24 8.76 -22.53
N PHE A 86 24.99 9.59 -23.23
CA PHE A 86 25.80 10.68 -22.68
C PHE A 86 25.42 11.94 -23.41
N LEU A 87 24.75 12.87 -22.73
CA LEU A 87 24.11 14.01 -23.37
C LEU A 87 24.65 15.33 -22.81
N ASP A 88 24.94 16.25 -23.71
CA ASP A 88 24.97 17.70 -23.49
C ASP A 88 23.55 18.23 -23.78
N THR A 89 22.92 18.82 -22.77
CA THR A 89 21.56 19.35 -22.85
C THR A 89 21.49 20.87 -22.83
N ASN A 90 22.62 21.56 -22.71
CA ASN A 90 22.68 23.03 -22.68
C ASN A 90 23.48 23.64 -23.85
N GLY A 91 24.14 22.81 -24.66
CA GLY A 91 24.88 23.22 -25.86
C GLY A 91 26.30 23.72 -25.59
N ASN A 92 26.87 23.49 -24.40
CA ASN A 92 28.23 23.90 -24.06
C ASN A 92 29.31 22.88 -24.48
N ASN A 93 28.91 21.80 -25.17
CA ASN A 93 29.75 20.68 -25.60
C ASN A 93 30.37 19.86 -24.45
N LEU A 94 29.82 19.96 -23.24
CA LEU A 94 30.16 19.11 -22.10
C LEU A 94 28.96 18.21 -21.78
N VAL A 95 29.23 16.94 -21.50
CA VAL A 95 28.18 16.01 -21.07
C VAL A 95 27.72 16.41 -19.67
N ASP A 96 26.43 16.66 -19.52
CA ASP A 96 25.77 16.97 -18.25
C ASP A 96 24.82 15.85 -17.78
N GLN A 97 24.58 14.84 -18.63
CA GLN A 97 23.75 13.69 -18.27
C GLN A 97 24.35 12.36 -18.71
N TRP A 98 24.48 11.44 -17.76
CA TRP A 98 24.88 10.05 -17.97
C TRP A 98 23.69 9.14 -17.68
N ARG A 99 23.22 8.41 -18.69
CA ARG A 99 22.00 7.60 -18.63
C ARG A 99 22.31 6.14 -18.85
N TYR A 100 21.70 5.29 -18.04
CA TYR A 100 21.96 3.86 -17.96
C TYR A 100 20.67 3.10 -18.20
N PHE A 101 20.77 2.03 -18.99
CA PHE A 101 19.62 1.29 -19.51
C PHE A 101 19.70 -0.17 -19.09
N GLN A 102 18.52 -0.78 -18.91
CA GLN A 102 18.34 -2.22 -18.73
C GLN A 102 17.25 -2.69 -19.68
N ASN A 103 17.55 -3.66 -20.54
CA ASN A 103 16.61 -4.17 -21.55
C ASN A 103 16.03 -3.04 -22.43
N GLY A 104 16.84 -2.02 -22.74
CA GLY A 104 16.45 -0.86 -23.54
C GLY A 104 15.60 0.19 -22.83
N VAL A 105 15.29 0.04 -21.53
CA VAL A 105 14.58 1.03 -20.71
C VAL A 105 15.59 1.82 -19.87
N GLU A 106 15.45 3.15 -19.81
CA GLU A 106 16.30 3.99 -18.95
C GLU A 106 15.95 3.71 -17.48
N VAL A 107 16.90 3.19 -16.71
CA VAL A 107 16.68 2.79 -15.31
C VAL A 107 17.39 3.72 -14.32
N TYR A 108 18.40 4.45 -14.79
CA TYR A 108 19.19 5.33 -13.94
C TYR A 108 19.82 6.49 -14.73
N ARG A 109 19.98 7.65 -14.08
CA ARG A 109 20.64 8.82 -14.64
C ARG A 109 21.40 9.62 -13.58
N ASP A 110 22.65 9.94 -13.88
CA ASP A 110 23.43 10.98 -13.20
C ASP A 110 23.34 12.30 -13.98
N ILE A 111 23.29 13.40 -13.24
CA ILE A 111 23.08 14.75 -13.78
C ILE A 111 24.04 15.73 -13.09
N ASP A 112 24.76 16.50 -13.89
CA ASP A 112 25.42 17.74 -13.50
C ASP A 112 24.44 18.89 -13.76
N GLY A 113 23.66 19.26 -12.74
CA GLY A 113 22.58 20.23 -12.88
C GLY A 113 23.04 21.68 -12.81
N ASN A 114 24.17 21.93 -12.13
CA ASN A 114 24.80 23.24 -12.01
C ASN A 114 25.85 23.51 -13.11
N HIS A 115 26.20 22.49 -13.90
CA HIS A 115 27.12 22.50 -15.03
C HIS A 115 28.57 22.84 -14.65
N ASN A 116 29.02 22.39 -13.48
CA ASN A 116 30.38 22.61 -13.00
C ASN A 116 31.36 21.46 -13.31
N GLY A 117 30.89 20.44 -14.03
CA GLY A 117 31.65 19.25 -14.41
C GLY A 117 31.54 18.09 -13.41
N LYS A 118 30.70 18.20 -12.39
CA LYS A 118 30.47 17.17 -11.38
C LYS A 118 28.99 16.83 -11.26
N VAL A 119 28.71 15.57 -10.99
CA VAL A 119 27.34 15.10 -10.77
C VAL A 119 26.85 15.61 -9.42
N ASP A 120 25.72 16.33 -9.43
CA ASP A 120 25.04 16.83 -8.22
C ASP A 120 23.68 16.14 -7.98
N GLN A 121 23.27 15.28 -8.91
CA GLN A 121 21.95 14.67 -8.93
C GLN A 121 21.98 13.24 -9.48
N SER A 122 21.29 12.34 -8.81
CA SER A 122 21.12 10.94 -9.26
C SER A 122 19.63 10.56 -9.27
N ARG A 123 19.18 9.91 -10.34
CA ARG A 123 17.78 9.52 -10.53
C ARG A 123 17.63 8.06 -10.87
N TRP A 124 16.69 7.39 -10.21
CA TRP A 124 16.28 6.02 -10.50
C TRP A 124 14.90 6.06 -11.15
N LEU A 125 14.75 5.32 -12.24
CA LEU A 125 13.61 5.38 -13.16
C LEU A 125 12.98 3.98 -13.36
N ASN A 126 13.04 3.14 -12.32
CA ASN A 126 12.50 1.78 -12.39
C ASN A 126 10.97 1.75 -12.18
N THR A 127 10.36 0.60 -12.45
CA THR A 127 8.91 0.38 -12.30
C THR A 127 8.46 0.16 -10.85
N GLY A 128 9.39 -0.01 -9.89
CA GLY A 128 9.13 -0.19 -8.47
C GLY A 128 9.09 1.13 -7.67
N GLY A 129 9.57 2.23 -8.24
CA GLY A 129 9.55 3.55 -7.62
C GLY A 129 10.57 4.51 -8.25
N SER A 130 10.26 5.81 -8.28
CA SER A 130 11.20 6.82 -8.77
C SER A 130 11.91 7.50 -7.60
N ARG A 131 13.24 7.53 -7.62
CA ARG A 131 14.03 8.33 -6.68
C ARG A 131 14.77 9.46 -7.40
N TRP A 132 14.91 10.60 -6.74
CA TRP A 132 15.71 11.72 -7.21
C TRP A 132 16.51 12.26 -6.01
N ALA A 133 17.78 11.85 -5.95
CA ALA A 133 18.75 12.25 -4.95
C ALA A 133 19.45 13.55 -5.34
N LEU A 134 19.89 14.29 -4.33
CA LEU A 134 20.77 15.45 -4.41
C LEU A 134 22.06 15.16 -3.65
N ASP A 135 23.19 15.46 -4.28
CA ASP A 135 24.53 15.48 -3.73
C ASP A 135 24.99 16.95 -3.79
N SER A 136 24.68 17.70 -2.74
CA SER A 136 24.88 19.16 -2.71
C SER A 136 26.33 19.55 -2.41
N ASN A 137 27.11 18.61 -1.87
CA ASN A 137 28.51 18.80 -1.54
C ASN A 137 29.47 18.17 -2.59
N GLU A 138 28.92 17.41 -3.54
CA GLU A 138 29.61 16.74 -4.65
C GLU A 138 30.68 15.74 -4.19
N ASP A 139 30.44 15.05 -3.08
CA ASP A 139 31.32 14.01 -2.51
C ASP A 139 31.00 12.59 -3.03
N GLY A 140 29.99 12.48 -3.89
CA GLY A 140 29.51 11.23 -4.47
C GLY A 140 28.44 10.53 -3.62
N ARG A 141 28.03 11.10 -2.48
CA ARG A 141 27.03 10.53 -1.58
C ARG A 141 25.75 11.35 -1.62
N ILE A 142 24.66 10.67 -1.26
CA ILE A 142 23.34 11.30 -1.23
C ILE A 142 23.24 12.12 0.06
N ASP A 143 23.04 13.43 -0.06
CA ASP A 143 22.75 14.29 1.08
C ASP A 143 21.25 14.32 1.37
N SER A 144 20.43 14.39 0.32
CA SER A 144 18.98 14.53 0.45
C SER A 144 18.21 14.00 -0.76
N TRP A 145 16.89 13.92 -0.64
CA TRP A 145 16.00 13.45 -1.70
C TRP A 145 15.05 14.56 -2.12
N LYS A 146 15.12 14.95 -3.39
CA LYS A 146 14.10 15.81 -4.01
C LYS A 146 12.79 15.06 -4.23
N ARG A 147 12.87 13.75 -4.50
CA ARG A 147 11.73 12.84 -4.57
C ARG A 147 12.14 11.44 -4.14
N ILE A 148 11.33 10.80 -3.31
CA ILE A 148 11.46 9.38 -3.00
C ILE A 148 10.09 8.85 -2.53
N SER A 149 9.64 7.73 -3.08
CA SER A 149 8.39 7.08 -2.67
C SER A 149 8.54 6.39 -1.31
N ALA A 150 7.43 6.09 -0.64
CA ALA A 150 7.47 5.34 0.63
C ALA A 150 8.13 3.96 0.48
N GLU A 151 7.81 3.25 -0.63
CA GLU A 151 8.46 1.99 -1.02
C GLU A 151 9.99 2.14 -1.06
N GLU A 152 10.48 3.16 -1.75
CA GLU A 152 11.91 3.39 -1.94
C GLU A 152 12.59 3.90 -0.67
N THR A 153 11.88 4.69 0.13
CA THR A 153 12.31 5.08 1.48
C THR A 153 12.54 3.84 2.34
N SER A 154 11.61 2.87 2.29
CA SER A 154 11.76 1.61 3.04
C SER A 154 12.96 0.78 2.56
N ARG A 155 13.21 0.75 1.25
CA ARG A 155 14.36 0.06 0.66
C ARG A 155 15.67 0.67 1.13
N VAL A 156 15.81 2.00 1.05
CA VAL A 156 16.99 2.73 1.55
C VAL A 156 17.20 2.48 3.05
N ALA A 157 16.12 2.47 3.82
CA ALA A 157 16.15 2.22 5.26
C ALA A 157 16.68 0.81 5.59
N VAL A 158 16.18 -0.22 4.89
CA VAL A 158 16.67 -1.60 5.04
C VAL A 158 18.12 -1.75 4.60
N GLU A 159 18.51 -1.14 3.46
CA GLU A 159 19.89 -1.15 2.98
C GLU A 159 20.85 -0.50 3.99
N ALA A 160 20.44 0.62 4.61
CA ALA A 160 21.21 1.29 5.63
C ALA A 160 21.41 0.42 6.88
N LEU A 161 20.36 -0.28 7.34
CA LEU A 161 20.46 -1.25 8.44
C LEU A 161 21.43 -2.39 8.11
N LEU A 162 21.32 -2.97 6.91
CA LEU A 162 22.18 -4.07 6.45
C LEU A 162 23.64 -3.67 6.39
N ARG A 163 23.93 -2.46 5.89
CA ARG A 163 25.29 -1.94 5.73
C ARG A 163 25.86 -1.30 7.00
N ARG A 164 25.05 -1.17 8.06
CA ARG A 164 25.34 -0.34 9.24
C ARG A 164 25.71 1.11 8.86
N ASP A 165 25.08 1.61 7.81
CA ASP A 165 25.37 2.92 7.24
C ASP A 165 24.41 3.98 7.79
N ALA A 166 24.81 4.61 8.88
CA ALA A 166 24.03 5.68 9.50
C ALA A 166 23.89 6.92 8.61
N GLY A 167 24.86 7.18 7.72
CA GLY A 167 24.80 8.29 6.77
C GLY A 167 23.68 8.07 5.75
N LEU A 168 23.62 6.86 5.17
CA LEU A 168 22.53 6.49 4.26
C LEU A 168 21.16 6.54 4.95
N LEU A 169 21.05 6.05 6.20
CA LEU A 169 19.80 6.13 6.95
C LEU A 169 19.37 7.59 7.17
N GLN A 170 20.32 8.47 7.52
CA GLN A 170 20.04 9.88 7.78
C GLN A 170 19.36 10.59 6.59
N THR A 171 19.63 10.17 5.36
CA THR A 171 19.03 10.78 4.15
C THR A 171 17.49 10.66 4.11
N VAL A 172 16.95 9.61 4.73
CA VAL A 172 15.51 9.30 4.74
C VAL A 172 14.82 9.57 6.07
N LEU A 173 15.56 9.98 7.11
CA LEU A 173 14.97 10.44 8.37
C LEU A 173 14.42 11.87 8.21
N ILE A 174 13.38 12.19 8.99
CA ILE A 174 12.87 13.55 9.13
C ILE A 174 13.94 14.47 9.73
N THR A 175 14.04 15.70 9.25
CA THR A 175 15.00 16.71 9.70
C THR A 175 14.30 17.94 10.29
N ALA A 176 15.06 18.79 10.97
CA ALA A 176 14.55 20.09 11.45
C ALA A 176 14.14 21.02 10.30
N GLN A 177 14.66 20.81 9.08
CA GLN A 177 14.19 21.53 7.91
C GLN A 177 12.81 21.02 7.47
N ASP A 178 12.63 19.70 7.48
CA ASP A 178 11.38 19.06 7.10
C ASP A 178 10.24 19.46 8.06
N THR A 179 10.49 19.48 9.37
CA THR A 179 9.51 19.91 10.38
C THR A 179 9.07 21.36 10.18
N ARG A 180 10.01 22.24 9.82
CA ARG A 180 9.72 23.65 9.47
C ARG A 180 8.90 23.77 8.19
N VAL A 181 9.20 22.97 7.16
CA VAL A 181 8.43 22.94 5.89
C VAL A 181 6.99 22.48 6.14
N LEU A 182 6.82 21.47 6.99
CA LEU A 182 5.50 20.97 7.38
C LEU A 182 4.79 21.88 8.39
N GLY A 183 5.50 22.83 9.00
CA GLY A 183 4.99 23.67 10.07
C GLY A 183 4.58 22.88 11.31
N ILE A 184 5.33 21.84 11.67
CA ILE A 184 5.06 21.01 12.85
C ILE A 184 5.10 21.85 14.13
N GLU A 185 4.18 21.59 15.05
CA GLU A 185 4.14 22.23 16.36
C GLU A 185 5.43 21.97 17.17
N ALA A 186 5.94 22.97 17.89
CA ALA A 186 7.28 22.96 18.48
C ALA A 186 7.55 21.79 19.45
N LYS A 187 6.56 21.40 20.27
CA LYS A 187 6.70 20.26 21.18
C LYS A 187 6.72 18.94 20.40
N LEU A 188 5.86 18.78 19.40
CA LEU A 188 5.86 17.61 18.51
C LEU A 188 7.16 17.52 17.69
N GLU A 189 7.66 18.63 17.18
CA GLU A 189 8.96 18.73 16.50
C GLU A 189 10.08 18.17 17.38
N LYS A 190 10.15 18.62 18.64
CA LYS A 190 11.17 18.14 19.58
C LYS A 190 11.11 16.62 19.77
N SER A 191 9.90 16.04 19.85
CA SER A 191 9.71 14.60 19.96
C SER A 191 10.12 13.84 18.69
N LEU A 192 9.74 14.33 17.51
CA LEU A 192 10.11 13.73 16.23
C LEU A 192 11.63 13.72 16.04
N LEU A 193 12.28 14.86 16.27
CA LEU A 193 13.74 14.98 16.12
C LEU A 193 14.49 14.13 17.16
N ALA A 194 13.96 13.99 18.37
CA ALA A 194 14.53 13.09 19.37
C ALA A 194 14.41 11.61 18.97
N ALA A 195 13.30 11.21 18.35
CA ALA A 195 13.08 9.83 17.92
C ALA A 195 14.07 9.36 16.84
N VAL A 196 14.56 10.29 16.01
CA VAL A 196 15.52 10.02 14.93
C VAL A 196 16.96 10.49 15.24
N ALA A 197 17.22 10.97 16.46
CA ALA A 197 18.53 11.47 16.86
C ALA A 197 19.59 10.35 16.93
N ASP A 198 20.84 10.67 16.61
CA ASP A 198 21.99 9.77 16.66
C ASP A 198 21.73 8.38 16.03
N PRO A 199 21.39 8.31 14.71
CA PRO A 199 21.04 7.05 14.07
C PRO A 199 22.12 5.97 14.22
N ALA A 200 23.41 6.35 14.20
CA ALA A 200 24.51 5.41 14.44
C ALA A 200 24.42 4.73 15.80
N LYS A 201 24.12 5.48 16.87
CA LYS A 201 23.99 4.98 18.24
C LYS A 201 22.75 4.10 18.39
N GLN A 202 21.64 4.48 17.78
CA GLN A 202 20.41 3.69 17.81
C GLN A 202 20.57 2.39 17.02
N MET A 203 21.14 2.45 15.81
CA MET A 203 21.43 1.28 14.99
C MET A 203 22.37 0.30 15.68
N ALA A 204 23.35 0.77 16.46
CA ALA A 204 24.24 -0.11 17.22
C ALA A 204 23.49 -1.03 18.22
N LYS A 205 22.28 -0.65 18.66
CA LYS A 205 21.43 -1.46 19.54
C LYS A 205 20.63 -2.53 18.78
N ILE A 206 20.51 -2.39 17.46
CA ILE A 206 19.78 -3.32 16.60
C ILE A 206 20.68 -4.54 16.34
N GLY A 207 20.15 -5.75 16.55
CA GLY A 207 20.85 -6.99 16.26
C GLY A 207 21.31 -7.08 14.79
N ALA A 208 22.37 -7.84 14.53
CA ALA A 208 22.82 -8.06 13.15
C ALA A 208 21.73 -8.79 12.34
N MET A 209 21.43 -8.28 11.16
CA MET A 209 20.55 -8.96 10.21
C MET A 209 21.29 -10.14 9.57
N ALA A 210 20.55 -11.15 9.12
CA ALA A 210 21.13 -12.33 8.48
C ALA A 210 21.94 -11.93 7.23
N ALA A 211 23.08 -12.60 7.01
CA ALA A 211 23.89 -12.38 5.82
C ALA A 211 23.11 -12.74 4.54
N GLY A 212 23.27 -11.94 3.49
CA GLY A 212 22.51 -12.11 2.24
C GLY A 212 21.08 -11.60 2.29
N THR A 213 20.67 -10.92 3.36
CA THR A 213 19.32 -10.35 3.43
C THR A 213 19.08 -9.31 2.33
N ARG A 214 17.93 -9.37 1.65
CA ARG A 214 17.53 -8.45 0.58
C ARG A 214 16.14 -7.89 0.83
N TRP A 215 15.95 -6.60 0.55
CA TRP A 215 14.62 -6.00 0.54
C TRP A 215 13.80 -6.61 -0.60
N ILE A 216 12.53 -6.95 -0.33
CA ILE A 216 11.62 -7.59 -1.29
C ILE A 216 10.46 -6.68 -1.67
N ARG A 217 9.71 -6.19 -0.67
CA ARG A 217 8.58 -5.29 -0.88
C ARG A 217 8.30 -4.45 0.35
N PHE A 218 7.67 -3.31 0.15
CA PHE A 218 7.02 -2.54 1.18
C PHE A 218 5.61 -3.08 1.42
N ASP A 219 5.20 -3.15 2.68
CA ASP A 219 3.93 -3.72 3.11
C ASP A 219 3.24 -2.70 4.04
N CYS A 220 2.16 -2.10 3.55
CA CYS A 220 1.45 -1.00 4.22
C CYS A 220 -0.02 -0.90 3.79
N SER A 221 -0.83 -0.24 4.60
CA SER A 221 -2.13 0.31 4.19
C SER A 221 -1.94 1.65 3.44
N GLN A 222 -2.98 2.18 2.79
CA GLN A 222 -2.91 3.51 2.17
C GLN A 222 -2.54 4.59 3.21
N PRO A 223 -1.84 5.66 2.79
CA PRO A 223 -1.50 6.73 3.71
C PRO A 223 -2.78 7.46 4.14
N GLY A 224 -2.86 7.77 5.44
CA GLY A 224 -3.90 8.60 6.02
C GLY A 224 -3.59 10.08 5.84
N LEU A 225 -4.60 10.91 6.11
CA LEU A 225 -4.47 12.35 6.21
C LEU A 225 -4.65 12.76 7.67
N ILE A 226 -3.74 13.58 8.18
CA ILE A 226 -3.90 14.29 9.44
C ILE A 226 -4.26 15.74 9.08
N PRO A 227 -5.50 16.16 9.31
CA PRO A 227 -5.92 17.53 9.01
C PRO A 227 -5.14 18.58 9.80
N ALA A 228 -4.92 19.75 9.21
CA ALA A 228 -4.26 20.89 9.85
C ALA A 228 -4.97 21.32 11.16
N ASP A 229 -6.30 21.20 11.21
CA ASP A 229 -7.12 21.54 12.39
C ASP A 229 -6.91 20.58 13.58
N SER A 230 -6.13 19.51 13.43
CA SER A 230 -5.64 18.68 14.53
C SER A 230 -4.60 19.38 15.42
N GLY A 231 -4.08 20.55 15.00
CA GLY A 231 -3.12 21.36 15.76
C GLY A 231 -1.69 20.83 15.76
N LYS A 232 -1.38 19.82 14.95
CA LYS A 232 -0.05 19.19 14.86
C LYS A 232 0.89 19.86 13.86
N ALA A 233 0.32 20.52 12.87
CA ALA A 233 1.02 21.15 11.76
C ALA A 233 0.21 22.34 11.23
N THR A 234 0.86 23.27 10.52
CA THR A 234 0.16 24.39 9.87
C THR A 234 -0.62 23.99 8.61
N GLY A 235 -0.38 22.79 8.08
CA GLY A 235 -1.08 22.21 6.94
C GLY A 235 -1.39 20.72 7.14
N ASP A 236 -2.16 20.14 6.24
CA ASP A 236 -2.51 18.73 6.29
C ASP A 236 -1.24 17.87 6.09
N LEU A 237 -1.12 16.79 6.88
CA LEU A 237 -0.02 15.84 6.77
C LEU A 237 -0.51 14.54 6.12
N GLU A 238 0.18 14.09 5.08
CA GLU A 238 0.00 12.76 4.51
C GLU A 238 0.95 11.79 5.22
N VAL A 239 0.40 10.77 5.88
CA VAL A 239 1.15 9.92 6.82
C VAL A 239 0.81 8.44 6.63
N TYR A 240 1.82 7.58 6.56
CA TYR A 240 1.65 6.15 6.80
C TYR A 240 1.85 5.85 8.29
N GLU A 241 0.91 5.15 8.90
CA GLU A 241 0.90 4.95 10.35
C GLU A 241 1.96 3.99 10.86
N SER A 242 1.99 2.81 10.29
CA SER A 242 2.92 1.76 10.69
C SER A 242 3.17 0.86 9.50
N THR A 243 4.37 0.95 8.97
CA THR A 243 4.74 0.28 7.74
C THR A 243 5.79 -0.78 7.99
N LEU A 244 5.73 -1.82 7.16
CA LEU A 244 6.65 -2.94 7.17
C LEU A 244 7.40 -3.01 5.85
N ALA A 245 8.57 -3.61 5.89
CA ALA A 245 9.23 -4.13 4.70
C ALA A 245 9.38 -5.63 4.87
N ILE A 246 9.02 -6.38 3.84
CA ILE A 246 9.36 -7.79 3.74
C ILE A 246 10.76 -7.89 3.17
N VAL A 247 11.59 -8.71 3.80
CA VAL A 247 12.95 -9.01 3.37
C VAL A 247 13.11 -10.50 3.14
N ASP A 248 13.98 -10.89 2.23
CA ASP A 248 14.44 -12.27 2.08
C ASP A 248 15.72 -12.41 2.90
N ALA A 249 15.68 -13.14 4.00
CA ALA A 249 16.78 -13.38 4.92
C ALA A 249 17.47 -14.72 4.64
N GLY A 250 18.04 -14.87 3.44
CA GLY A 250 18.79 -16.08 3.05
C GLY A 250 17.90 -17.27 2.71
N GLY A 251 16.79 -17.03 1.99
CA GLY A 251 15.81 -18.05 1.57
C GLY A 251 14.56 -18.10 2.45
N ASN A 252 14.52 -17.34 3.55
CA ASN A 252 13.38 -17.24 4.46
C ASN A 252 12.81 -15.82 4.46
N SER A 253 11.48 -15.68 4.53
CA SER A 253 10.86 -14.36 4.64
C SER A 253 11.06 -13.78 6.05
N GLY A 254 11.62 -12.58 6.12
CA GLY A 254 11.75 -11.78 7.33
C GLY A 254 10.97 -10.48 7.22
N LEU A 255 10.76 -9.82 8.35
CA LEU A 255 10.07 -8.52 8.42
C LEU A 255 10.97 -7.47 9.05
N VAL A 256 10.92 -6.25 8.52
CA VAL A 256 11.52 -5.06 9.12
C VAL A 256 10.40 -4.07 9.39
N GLN A 257 10.26 -3.66 10.64
CA GLN A 257 9.40 -2.55 11.02
C GLN A 257 10.05 -1.26 10.53
N ILE A 258 9.42 -0.62 9.55
CA ILE A 258 9.87 0.66 8.99
C ILE A 258 9.34 1.82 9.86
N GLY A 259 8.13 1.68 10.38
CA GLY A 259 7.51 2.67 11.28
C GLY A 259 6.60 3.65 10.54
N GLU A 260 6.43 4.84 11.13
CA GLU A 260 5.62 5.92 10.57
C GLU A 260 6.43 6.71 9.53
N LEU A 261 5.79 7.03 8.39
CA LEU A 261 6.36 7.91 7.37
C LEU A 261 5.46 9.12 7.17
N VAL A 262 6.07 10.29 7.02
CA VAL A 262 5.38 11.53 6.65
C VAL A 262 5.89 12.03 5.30
N LYS A 263 5.00 12.55 4.48
CA LYS A 263 5.35 13.14 3.19
C LYS A 263 5.78 14.60 3.35
N VAL A 264 6.97 14.91 2.88
CA VAL A 264 7.54 16.27 2.84
C VAL A 264 7.77 16.63 1.37
N GLY A 265 6.90 17.49 0.82
CA GLY A 265 6.90 17.79 -0.61
C GLY A 265 6.67 16.53 -1.47
N GLN A 266 7.73 16.02 -2.11
CA GLN A 266 7.70 14.81 -2.93
C GLN A 266 8.54 13.66 -2.35
N ALA A 267 9.02 13.79 -1.10
CA ALA A 267 9.84 12.80 -0.42
C ALA A 267 9.12 12.25 0.82
N TRP A 268 9.14 10.94 0.98
CA TRP A 268 8.67 10.29 2.21
C TRP A 268 9.80 10.16 3.22
N LYS A 269 9.55 10.58 4.47
CA LYS A 269 10.52 10.66 5.56
C LYS A 269 10.07 9.81 6.75
N LEU A 270 11.01 9.07 7.33
CA LEU A 270 10.81 8.28 8.54
C LEU A 270 10.80 9.16 9.78
N THR A 271 9.85 8.92 10.68
CA THR A 271 9.77 9.61 11.98
C THR A 271 10.38 8.80 13.14
N SER A 272 10.92 7.61 12.84
CA SER A 272 11.58 6.71 13.79
C SER A 272 12.70 5.90 13.13
N ILE A 273 13.62 5.35 13.92
CA ILE A 273 14.64 4.42 13.43
C ILE A 273 13.99 3.04 13.15
N PRO A 274 14.10 2.48 11.92
CA PRO A 274 13.57 1.16 11.58
C PRO A 274 14.24 0.03 12.37
N SER A 275 13.55 -1.09 12.55
CA SER A 275 14.07 -2.25 13.27
C SER A 275 13.59 -3.60 12.70
N PRO A 276 14.44 -4.62 12.55
CA PRO A 276 14.02 -5.99 12.22
C PRO A 276 13.05 -6.55 13.26
N LEU A 277 12.04 -7.29 12.80
CA LEU A 277 11.13 -8.05 13.65
C LEU A 277 11.61 -9.50 13.72
N SER A 278 11.83 -10.02 14.93
CA SER A 278 12.29 -11.39 15.17
C SER A 278 11.39 -12.08 16.21
N GLY A 279 10.80 -13.23 15.87
CA GLY A 279 10.03 -14.09 16.79
C GLY A 279 8.71 -14.62 16.21
N ASP A 280 8.16 -15.68 16.83
CA ASP A 280 6.94 -16.44 16.40
C ASP A 280 5.61 -15.66 16.51
N THR A 281 5.65 -14.37 16.89
CA THR A 281 4.49 -13.49 16.85
C THR A 281 4.88 -12.12 16.33
N VAL A 282 4.40 -11.80 15.13
CA VAL A 282 4.55 -10.49 14.50
C VAL A 282 3.51 -9.55 15.14
N GLN A 283 3.90 -8.76 16.13
CA GLN A 283 3.10 -7.61 16.58
C GLN A 283 3.65 -6.34 15.92
N VAL A 284 2.83 -5.78 15.03
CA VAL A 284 3.05 -4.47 14.42
C VAL A 284 2.64 -3.40 15.43
N THR A 285 3.55 -2.50 15.80
CA THR A 285 3.20 -1.37 16.65
C THR A 285 2.29 -0.43 15.87
N ALA A 286 1.03 -0.27 16.28
CA ALA A 286 0.12 0.70 15.67
C ALA A 286 0.39 2.11 16.22
N GLY A 287 0.51 3.10 15.33
CA GLY A 287 0.64 4.51 15.68
C GLY A 287 2.08 5.02 15.79
N GLY A 288 2.42 6.04 14.99
CA GLY A 288 3.60 6.87 15.19
C GLY A 288 3.28 8.19 15.90
N LEU A 289 4.32 8.99 16.17
CA LEU A 289 4.22 10.23 16.94
C LEU A 289 3.25 11.24 16.32
N LEU A 290 3.11 11.25 14.99
CA LEU A 290 2.17 12.13 14.30
C LEU A 290 0.73 11.65 14.46
N LEU A 291 0.45 10.35 14.55
CA LEU A 291 -0.92 9.83 14.68
C LEU A 291 -1.39 9.69 16.13
N GLN A 292 -0.50 9.78 17.11
CA GLN A 292 -0.90 9.95 18.50
C GLN A 292 -1.81 11.18 18.62
N PRO A 293 -2.94 11.11 19.35
CA PRO A 293 -3.82 12.26 19.51
C PRO A 293 -2.99 13.47 19.98
N ALA A 294 -3.19 14.62 19.35
CA ALA A 294 -2.50 15.84 19.76
C ALA A 294 -2.75 16.00 21.27
N ALA A 295 -1.68 16.16 22.05
CA ALA A 295 -1.88 16.73 23.38
C ALA A 295 -2.59 18.06 23.13
N PRO A 296 -3.76 18.32 23.71
CA PRO A 296 -4.44 19.58 23.48
C PRO A 296 -3.42 20.69 23.79
N SER A 297 -3.25 21.61 22.84
CA SER A 297 -2.51 22.85 23.03
C SER A 297 -3.29 23.68 24.04
N ILE A 298 -3.19 23.31 25.32
CA ILE A 298 -3.67 24.13 26.43
C ILE A 298 -2.57 25.15 26.70
N ALA A 299 -2.40 26.07 25.76
CA ALA A 299 -1.76 27.37 25.99
C ALA A 299 -2.81 28.48 26.00
N VAL A 300 -4.01 28.15 26.46
CA VAL A 300 -4.94 29.06 27.12
C VAL A 300 -5.60 28.18 28.18
N ALA A 301 -5.69 28.63 29.43
CA ALA A 301 -6.53 27.96 30.40
C ALA A 301 -7.97 27.90 29.85
N THR A 302 -8.35 26.78 29.25
CA THR A 302 -9.74 26.53 28.87
C THR A 302 -10.51 26.32 30.16
N PRO A 303 -11.53 27.12 30.45
CA PRO A 303 -12.45 26.80 31.53
C PRO A 303 -13.14 25.47 31.14
N GLY A 304 -12.77 24.35 31.77
CA GLY A 304 -13.48 23.08 31.50
C GLY A 304 -12.74 21.77 31.80
N VAL A 305 -11.40 21.73 31.84
CA VAL A 305 -10.68 20.48 32.16
C VAL A 305 -10.58 20.32 33.67
N SER A 306 -11.35 19.38 34.23
CA SER A 306 -11.28 19.11 35.68
C SER A 306 -9.90 18.59 36.08
N PRO A 307 -9.42 18.83 37.32
CA PRO A 307 -8.16 18.26 37.81
C PRO A 307 -8.09 16.73 37.67
N ARG A 308 -9.24 16.06 37.77
CA ARG A 308 -9.38 14.63 37.52
C ARG A 308 -9.12 14.26 36.07
N MET A 309 -9.68 15.02 35.12
CA MET A 309 -9.45 14.82 33.69
C MET A 309 -7.97 15.01 33.34
N GLN A 310 -7.34 16.07 33.84
CA GLN A 310 -5.92 16.33 33.61
C GLN A 310 -5.05 15.16 34.09
N LYS A 311 -5.31 14.66 35.29
CA LYS A 311 -4.60 13.49 35.84
C LYS A 311 -4.73 12.25 34.95
N LEU A 312 -5.92 11.98 34.42
CA LEU A 312 -6.17 10.83 33.54
C LEU A 312 -5.47 10.97 32.19
N LEU A 313 -5.41 12.19 31.62
CA LEU A 313 -4.66 12.46 30.39
C LEU A 313 -3.16 12.24 30.58
N ASP A 314 -2.61 12.67 31.72
CA ASP A 314 -1.20 12.45 32.04
C ASP A 314 -0.91 10.95 32.27
N GLN A 315 -1.82 10.22 32.92
CA GLN A 315 -1.73 8.76 33.06
C GLN A 315 -1.79 8.04 31.70
N LEU A 316 -2.66 8.49 30.78
CA LEU A 316 -2.73 7.91 29.43
C LEU A 316 -1.42 8.14 28.69
N ARG A 317 -0.85 9.34 28.77
CA ARG A 317 0.43 9.68 28.13
C ARG A 317 1.58 8.83 28.68
N GLU A 318 1.65 8.66 30.01
CA GLU A 318 2.65 7.82 30.65
C GLU A 318 2.51 6.35 30.24
N LEU A 319 1.27 5.83 30.20
CA LEU A 319 0.99 4.47 29.75
C LEU A 319 1.40 4.26 28.29
N ASP A 320 0.98 5.14 27.38
CA ASP A 320 1.27 5.02 25.96
C ASP A 320 2.77 5.17 25.67
N GLY A 321 3.49 5.99 26.46
CA GLY A 321 4.96 6.09 26.41
C GLY A 321 5.70 4.85 26.94
N ALA A 322 5.01 3.99 27.70
CA ALA A 322 5.53 2.75 28.26
C ALA A 322 4.84 1.52 27.63
N ALA A 323 4.39 1.63 26.38
CA ALA A 323 3.74 0.53 25.66
C ALA A 323 4.66 -0.72 25.64
N PRO A 324 4.10 -1.93 25.82
CA PRO A 324 4.87 -3.17 25.79
C PRO A 324 5.65 -3.33 24.49
N ALA A 325 6.90 -3.77 24.58
CA ALA A 325 7.71 -4.12 23.41
C ALA A 325 7.10 -5.32 22.65
N VAL A 326 7.48 -5.49 21.38
CA VAL A 326 6.99 -6.56 20.49
C VAL A 326 7.16 -7.98 21.07
N ASN A 327 8.17 -8.17 21.93
CA ASN A 327 8.45 -9.45 22.60
C ASN A 327 7.91 -9.54 24.04
N ALA A 328 7.06 -8.59 24.46
CA ALA A 328 6.51 -8.58 25.80
C ALA A 328 5.61 -9.79 26.04
N THR A 329 5.63 -10.30 27.27
CA THR A 329 4.78 -11.43 27.64
C THR A 329 3.30 -11.07 27.50
N ARG A 330 2.45 -12.06 27.18
CA ARG A 330 0.99 -11.89 27.13
C ARG A 330 0.43 -11.24 28.40
N ALA A 331 0.97 -11.59 29.57
CA ALA A 331 0.57 -10.98 30.84
C ALA A 331 0.92 -9.48 30.93
N ALA A 332 2.05 -9.05 30.37
CA ALA A 332 2.42 -7.62 30.31
C ALA A 332 1.50 -6.85 29.36
N VAL A 333 1.20 -7.43 28.19
CA VAL A 333 0.25 -6.88 27.20
C VAL A 333 -1.15 -6.75 27.80
N SER A 334 -1.66 -7.79 28.46
CA SER A 334 -2.96 -7.74 29.15
C SER A 334 -3.00 -6.67 30.24
N ARG A 335 -1.93 -6.52 31.05
CA ARG A 335 -1.87 -5.48 32.08
C ARG A 335 -1.88 -4.07 31.49
N TYR A 336 -1.13 -3.86 30.40
CA TYR A 336 -1.12 -2.58 29.69
C TYR A 336 -2.51 -2.21 29.18
N HIS A 337 -3.17 -3.09 28.43
CA HIS A 337 -4.50 -2.82 27.88
C HIS A 337 -5.57 -2.68 28.96
N ALA A 338 -5.49 -3.43 30.07
CA ALA A 338 -6.37 -3.24 31.20
C ALA A 338 -6.25 -1.84 31.81
N ARG A 339 -5.02 -1.37 32.09
CA ARG A 339 -4.78 -0.03 32.63
C ARG A 339 -5.23 1.06 31.64
N ARG A 340 -4.91 0.89 30.37
CA ARG A 340 -5.30 1.84 29.31
C ARG A 340 -6.81 1.93 29.16
N SER A 341 -7.51 0.79 29.18
CA SER A 341 -8.98 0.73 29.18
C SER A 341 -9.59 1.46 30.38
N ASP A 342 -9.03 1.28 31.57
CA ASP A 342 -9.52 1.95 32.78
C ASP A 342 -9.33 3.48 32.70
N VAL A 343 -8.21 3.94 32.15
CA VAL A 343 -7.95 5.37 31.91
C VAL A 343 -8.92 5.96 30.88
N LEU A 344 -9.11 5.31 29.73
CA LEU A 344 -10.05 5.77 28.70
C LEU A 344 -11.50 5.81 29.21
N SER A 345 -11.90 4.82 30.01
CA SER A 345 -13.22 4.84 30.67
C SER A 345 -13.31 6.01 31.65
N GLY A 346 -12.25 6.27 32.42
CA GLY A 346 -12.16 7.43 33.31
C GLY A 346 -12.28 8.76 32.57
N LEU A 347 -11.63 8.89 31.41
CA LEU A 347 -11.70 10.08 30.55
C LEU A 347 -13.12 10.28 30.02
N SER A 348 -13.74 9.22 29.48
CA SER A 348 -15.15 9.27 29.03
C SER A 348 -16.09 9.65 30.18
N GLN A 349 -15.85 9.21 31.41
CA GLN A 349 -16.70 9.57 32.55
C GLN A 349 -16.44 10.98 33.10
N SER A 350 -15.23 11.50 32.93
CA SER A 350 -14.84 12.81 33.46
C SER A 350 -15.08 13.95 32.48
N ALA A 351 -15.47 13.66 31.23
CA ALA A 351 -15.61 14.69 30.20
C ALA A 351 -16.87 15.54 30.40
N ALA A 352 -16.70 16.84 30.20
CA ALA A 352 -17.70 17.85 30.50
C ALA A 352 -18.84 17.81 29.48
N THR A 353 -18.51 17.68 28.20
CA THR A 353 -19.49 17.71 27.12
C THR A 353 -19.90 16.31 26.65
N PRO A 354 -21.14 16.11 26.15
CA PRO A 354 -21.54 14.86 25.52
C PRO A 354 -20.61 14.44 24.36
N SER A 355 -20.14 15.39 23.55
CA SER A 355 -19.25 15.12 22.41
C SER A 355 -17.91 14.54 22.85
N GLU A 356 -17.28 15.10 23.88
CA GLU A 356 -16.02 14.56 24.41
C GLU A 356 -16.22 13.19 25.07
N ARG A 357 -17.34 12.99 25.78
CA ARG A 357 -17.70 11.68 26.35
C ARG A 357 -17.82 10.62 25.25
N ASP A 358 -18.46 10.99 24.14
CA ASP A 358 -18.64 10.14 22.96
C ASP A 358 -17.30 9.81 22.29
N GLN A 359 -16.40 10.78 22.12
CA GLN A 359 -15.07 10.55 21.54
C GLN A 359 -14.23 9.56 22.36
N TRP A 360 -14.08 9.79 23.67
CA TRP A 360 -13.34 8.89 24.55
C TRP A 360 -14.01 7.52 24.67
N GLY A 361 -15.34 7.49 24.68
CA GLY A 361 -16.12 6.25 24.69
C GLY A 361 -15.87 5.42 23.44
N ARG A 362 -15.92 6.04 22.24
CA ARG A 362 -15.65 5.35 20.98
C ARG A 362 -14.23 4.79 20.94
N GLN A 363 -13.24 5.57 21.37
CA GLN A 363 -11.84 5.12 21.42
C GLN A 363 -11.66 3.90 22.35
N LEU A 364 -12.30 3.90 23.52
CA LEU A 364 -12.34 2.75 24.42
C LEU A 364 -12.96 1.52 23.75
N ILE A 365 -14.14 1.69 23.16
CA ILE A 365 -14.94 0.62 22.57
C ILE A 365 -14.22 -0.02 21.37
N ASP A 366 -13.68 0.80 20.45
CA ASP A 366 -12.94 0.30 19.29
C ASP A 366 -11.65 -0.40 19.73
N ASN A 367 -10.94 0.14 20.72
CA ASN A 367 -9.74 -0.51 21.27
C ASN A 367 -10.06 -1.90 21.85
N LEU A 368 -11.09 -2.00 22.69
CA LEU A 368 -11.52 -3.28 23.26
C LEU A 368 -11.94 -4.27 22.17
N THR A 369 -12.67 -3.79 21.16
CA THR A 369 -13.14 -4.62 20.03
C THR A 369 -11.98 -5.18 19.23
N ALA A 370 -11.03 -4.34 18.85
CA ALA A 370 -9.84 -4.75 18.10
C ALA A 370 -8.98 -5.77 18.88
N LEU A 371 -8.88 -5.62 20.19
CA LEU A 371 -8.14 -6.55 21.06
C LEU A 371 -8.80 -7.93 21.15
N VAL A 372 -10.13 -8.01 21.09
CA VAL A 372 -10.84 -9.29 20.97
C VAL A 372 -10.63 -9.89 19.58
N GLN A 373 -10.81 -9.11 18.52
CA GLN A 373 -10.74 -9.59 17.14
C GLN A 373 -9.34 -10.09 16.75
N SER A 374 -8.29 -9.41 17.20
CA SER A 374 -6.90 -9.84 16.99
C SER A 374 -6.48 -11.03 17.86
N GLY A 375 -7.27 -11.37 18.89
CA GLY A 375 -6.89 -12.38 19.89
C GLY A 375 -5.83 -11.91 20.90
N ALA A 376 -5.39 -10.64 20.83
CA ALA A 376 -4.37 -10.08 21.71
C ALA A 376 -4.81 -10.06 23.19
N TRP A 377 -6.09 -9.77 23.44
CA TRP A 377 -6.66 -9.81 24.79
C TRP A 377 -8.13 -10.27 24.77
N PRO A 378 -8.40 -11.58 24.73
CA PRO A 378 -9.76 -12.12 24.63
C PRO A 378 -10.69 -11.72 25.79
N GLU A 379 -10.12 -11.48 26.98
CA GLU A 379 -10.85 -11.04 28.17
C GLU A 379 -11.43 -9.62 28.02
N ALA A 380 -10.96 -8.84 27.04
CA ALA A 380 -11.54 -7.54 26.68
C ALA A 380 -13.04 -7.62 26.33
N LEU A 381 -13.53 -8.79 25.91
CA LEU A 381 -14.96 -9.01 25.66
C LEU A 381 -15.80 -8.76 26.91
N GLY A 382 -15.32 -9.15 28.09
CA GLY A 382 -15.99 -8.89 29.36
C GLY A 382 -16.01 -7.41 29.73
N LYS A 383 -14.91 -6.68 29.44
CA LYS A 383 -14.82 -5.22 29.62
C LYS A 383 -15.77 -4.48 28.68
N LEU A 384 -15.88 -4.93 27.43
CA LEU A 384 -16.79 -4.37 26.44
C LEU A 384 -18.26 -4.56 26.84
N ALA A 385 -18.62 -5.76 27.33
CA ALA A 385 -19.95 -6.03 27.86
C ALA A 385 -20.28 -5.16 29.09
N ALA A 386 -19.33 -4.99 30.02
CA ALA A 386 -19.50 -4.13 31.19
C ALA A 386 -19.68 -2.66 30.80
N GLU A 387 -18.95 -2.18 29.79
CA GLU A 387 -19.08 -0.82 29.28
C GLU A 387 -20.43 -0.59 28.61
N GLU A 388 -20.95 -1.57 27.85
CA GLU A 388 -22.31 -1.51 27.31
C GLU A 388 -23.37 -1.39 28.42
N ILE A 389 -23.28 -2.23 29.47
CA ILE A 389 -24.20 -2.18 30.62
C ILE A 389 -24.13 -0.80 31.29
N ARG A 390 -22.91 -0.28 31.47
CA ARG A 390 -22.68 1.04 32.08
C ARG A 390 -23.32 2.15 31.26
N LEU A 391 -23.07 2.19 29.95
CA LEU A 391 -23.61 3.22 29.05
C LEU A 391 -25.14 3.20 29.05
N ARG A 392 -25.75 2.01 28.98
CA ARG A 392 -27.21 1.85 29.08
C ARG A 392 -27.79 2.34 30.39
N LYS A 393 -27.09 2.09 31.52
CA LYS A 393 -27.53 2.55 32.85
C LYS A 393 -27.43 4.07 33.00
N VAL A 394 -26.40 4.69 32.42
CA VAL A 394 -26.18 6.14 32.48
C VAL A 394 -27.17 6.88 31.59
N ASN A 395 -27.26 6.50 30.32
CA ASN A 395 -28.21 7.07 29.37
C ASN A 395 -28.51 6.04 28.27
N PRO A 396 -29.66 5.35 28.31
CA PRO A 396 -30.01 4.33 27.33
C PRO A 396 -30.20 4.89 25.91
N ASN A 397 -30.39 6.21 25.77
CA ASN A 397 -30.58 6.89 24.50
C ASN A 397 -29.30 7.56 23.97
N ALA A 398 -28.14 7.37 24.63
CA ALA A 398 -26.90 7.97 24.16
C ALA A 398 -26.48 7.36 22.79
N PRO A 399 -25.94 8.15 21.85
CA PRO A 399 -25.45 7.65 20.57
C PRO A 399 -24.39 6.53 20.70
N LEU A 400 -23.65 6.52 21.81
CA LEU A 400 -22.70 5.46 22.14
C LEU A 400 -23.34 4.09 22.40
N VAL A 401 -24.61 4.02 22.81
CA VAL A 401 -25.28 2.76 23.14
C VAL A 401 -25.40 1.84 21.91
N PRO A 402 -25.99 2.26 20.77
CA PRO A 402 -25.98 1.41 19.59
C PRO A 402 -24.56 1.10 19.09
N PHE A 403 -23.62 2.05 19.20
CA PHE A 403 -22.23 1.83 18.79
C PHE A 403 -21.55 0.71 19.59
N VAL A 404 -21.61 0.77 20.93
CA VAL A 404 -21.04 -0.29 21.79
C VAL A 404 -21.76 -1.62 21.60
N THR A 405 -23.09 -1.62 21.41
CA THR A 405 -23.85 -2.85 21.15
C THR A 405 -23.34 -3.53 19.89
N TYR A 406 -23.24 -2.81 18.77
CA TYR A 406 -22.80 -3.41 17.51
C TYR A 406 -21.37 -3.95 17.60
N ARG A 407 -20.46 -3.18 18.19
CA ARG A 407 -19.06 -3.58 18.42
C ARG A 407 -18.93 -4.79 19.35
N HIS A 408 -19.74 -4.86 20.41
CA HIS A 408 -19.82 -6.03 21.28
C HIS A 408 -20.31 -7.27 20.53
N LEU A 409 -21.34 -7.15 19.71
CA LEU A 409 -21.83 -8.25 18.89
C LEU A 409 -20.72 -8.74 17.94
N LEU A 410 -20.01 -7.84 17.25
CA LEU A 410 -18.88 -8.17 16.37
C LEU A 410 -17.75 -8.91 17.11
N ALA A 411 -17.35 -8.41 18.28
CA ALA A 411 -16.32 -9.01 19.11
C ALA A 411 -16.73 -10.43 19.55
N ARG A 412 -17.99 -10.61 19.96
CA ARG A 412 -18.54 -11.91 20.36
C ARG A 412 -18.58 -12.89 19.21
N TYR A 413 -19.01 -12.45 18.02
CA TYR A 413 -19.01 -13.30 16.83
C TYR A 413 -17.59 -13.74 16.45
N SER A 414 -16.64 -12.80 16.39
CA SER A 414 -15.22 -13.10 16.12
C SER A 414 -14.67 -14.13 17.09
N ARG A 415 -14.93 -13.97 18.40
CA ARG A 415 -14.48 -14.92 19.41
C ARG A 415 -15.11 -16.30 19.24
N SER A 416 -16.39 -16.34 18.88
CA SER A 416 -17.13 -17.59 18.66
C SER A 416 -16.58 -18.36 17.45
N VAL A 417 -16.27 -17.65 16.35
CA VAL A 417 -15.65 -18.25 15.16
C VAL A 417 -14.24 -18.74 15.44
N GLN A 418 -13.42 -17.95 16.14
CA GLN A 418 -12.06 -18.35 16.54
C GLN A 418 -12.03 -19.60 17.42
N ALA A 419 -13.04 -19.78 18.28
CA ALA A 419 -13.16 -20.94 19.16
C ALA A 419 -13.77 -22.17 18.47
N ALA A 420 -14.40 -22.00 17.31
CA ALA A 420 -15.13 -23.07 16.62
C ALA A 420 -14.20 -23.89 15.71
N THR A 421 -13.79 -25.06 16.20
CA THR A 421 -12.97 -26.03 15.45
C THR A 421 -13.78 -26.91 14.50
N GLU A 422 -15.10 -27.00 14.70
CA GLU A 422 -16.01 -27.84 13.91
C GLU A 422 -16.98 -27.01 13.08
N GLN A 423 -17.33 -27.52 11.89
CA GLN A 423 -18.25 -26.85 10.97
C GLN A 423 -19.63 -26.58 11.59
N ALA A 424 -20.14 -27.50 12.41
CA ALA A 424 -21.40 -27.33 13.13
C ALA A 424 -21.37 -26.16 14.13
N ALA A 425 -20.23 -26.00 14.84
CA ALA A 425 -20.05 -24.90 15.77
C ALA A 425 -19.92 -23.54 15.04
N GLN A 426 -19.24 -23.52 13.88
CA GLN A 426 -19.15 -22.33 13.02
C GLN A 426 -20.52 -21.92 12.48
N ALA A 427 -21.31 -22.88 11.99
CA ALA A 427 -22.68 -22.65 11.53
C ALA A 427 -23.57 -22.10 12.65
N LYS A 428 -23.45 -22.64 13.87
CA LYS A 428 -24.19 -22.13 15.04
C LYS A 428 -23.76 -20.70 15.41
N ALA A 429 -22.47 -20.40 15.38
CA ALA A 429 -21.97 -19.04 15.63
C ALA A 429 -22.51 -18.04 14.59
N GLN A 430 -22.56 -18.45 13.32
CA GLN A 430 -23.14 -17.66 12.24
C GLN A 430 -24.66 -17.45 12.43
N GLN A 431 -25.41 -18.48 12.81
CA GLN A 431 -26.85 -18.35 13.09
C GLN A 431 -27.13 -17.36 14.22
N VAL A 432 -26.37 -17.43 15.31
CA VAL A 432 -26.49 -16.48 16.44
C VAL A 432 -26.17 -15.05 15.97
N TRP A 433 -25.11 -14.89 15.19
CA TRP A 433 -24.71 -13.60 14.62
C TRP A 433 -25.82 -12.96 13.78
N LEU A 434 -26.44 -13.71 12.86
CA LEU A 434 -27.52 -13.19 12.03
C LEU A 434 -28.74 -12.79 12.88
N ALA A 435 -29.12 -13.60 13.88
CA ALA A 435 -30.21 -13.24 14.79
C ALA A 435 -29.91 -11.99 15.63
N ASP A 436 -28.65 -11.79 16.02
CA ASP A 436 -28.23 -10.58 16.73
C ASP A 436 -28.28 -9.34 15.84
N LEU A 437 -27.87 -9.45 14.58
CA LEU A 437 -27.94 -8.37 13.60
C LEU A 437 -29.39 -7.94 13.36
N GLU A 438 -30.31 -8.88 13.18
CA GLU A 438 -31.75 -8.59 13.05
C GLU A 438 -32.27 -7.82 14.26
N ARG A 439 -31.93 -8.28 15.47
CA ARG A 439 -32.32 -7.61 16.71
C ARG A 439 -31.71 -6.22 16.82
N PHE A 440 -30.44 -6.05 16.43
CA PHE A 440 -29.76 -4.76 16.43
C PHE A 440 -30.47 -3.77 15.50
N ILE A 441 -30.78 -4.18 14.26
CA ILE A 441 -31.48 -3.35 13.28
C ILE A 441 -32.88 -2.97 13.76
N ALA A 442 -33.61 -3.91 14.36
CA ALA A 442 -34.94 -3.66 14.92
C ALA A 442 -34.90 -2.68 16.10
N THR A 443 -33.88 -2.79 16.96
CA THR A 443 -33.72 -1.94 18.15
C THR A 443 -33.20 -0.54 17.78
N TYR A 444 -32.30 -0.44 16.81
CA TYR A 444 -31.61 0.80 16.45
C TYR A 444 -31.70 1.09 14.95
N PRO A 445 -32.89 1.35 14.38
CA PRO A 445 -33.05 1.53 12.94
C PRO A 445 -32.33 2.77 12.38
N LYS A 446 -31.91 3.71 13.23
CA LYS A 446 -31.23 4.95 12.83
C LYS A 446 -29.76 5.03 13.27
N ALA A 447 -29.20 3.94 13.80
CA ALA A 447 -27.80 3.96 14.20
C ALA A 447 -26.86 3.98 12.99
N GLU A 448 -25.66 4.51 13.20
CA GLU A 448 -24.59 4.63 12.21
C GLU A 448 -24.22 3.27 11.59
N ASP A 449 -24.18 2.21 12.40
CA ASP A 449 -23.81 0.85 11.97
C ASP A 449 -24.97 0.04 11.38
N THR A 450 -26.21 0.52 11.45
CA THR A 450 -27.40 -0.21 10.96
C THR A 450 -27.36 -0.55 9.47
N PRO A 451 -26.88 0.33 8.57
CA PRO A 451 -26.70 -0.03 7.16
C PRO A 451 -25.72 -1.19 6.97
N GLU A 452 -24.61 -1.21 7.73
CA GLU A 452 -23.62 -2.29 7.64
C GLU A 452 -24.17 -3.60 8.20
N ALA A 453 -24.88 -3.56 9.33
CA ALA A 453 -25.58 -4.72 9.89
C ALA A 453 -26.57 -5.33 8.89
N ALA A 454 -27.39 -4.50 8.24
CA ALA A 454 -28.34 -4.95 7.24
C ALA A 454 -27.66 -5.47 5.96
N TRP A 455 -26.51 -4.89 5.60
CA TRP A 455 -25.70 -5.38 4.47
C TRP A 455 -25.22 -6.80 4.72
N GLN A 456 -24.71 -7.09 5.92
CA GLN A 456 -24.26 -8.43 6.30
C GLN A 456 -25.38 -9.48 6.32
N LEU A 457 -26.61 -9.09 6.68
CA LEU A 457 -27.77 -9.98 6.54
C LEU A 457 -28.05 -10.29 5.06
N GLY A 458 -28.08 -9.25 4.21
CA GLY A 458 -28.30 -9.41 2.77
C GLY A 458 -27.27 -10.34 2.13
N THR A 459 -25.99 -10.14 2.41
CA THR A 459 -24.92 -10.99 1.86
C THR A 459 -24.97 -12.41 2.40
N ALA A 460 -25.31 -12.60 3.68
CA ALA A 460 -25.47 -13.94 4.25
C ALA A 460 -26.63 -14.72 3.59
N HIS A 461 -27.73 -14.05 3.26
CA HIS A 461 -28.81 -14.66 2.48
C HIS A 461 -28.35 -15.02 1.06
N GLU A 462 -27.62 -14.13 0.41
CA GLU A 462 -27.11 -14.36 -0.95
C GLU A 462 -26.15 -15.54 -1.01
N PHE A 463 -25.15 -15.61 -0.12
CA PHE A 463 -24.22 -16.75 -0.05
C PHE A 463 -24.92 -18.07 0.32
N ALA A 464 -26.06 -18.00 1.00
CA ALA A 464 -26.90 -19.16 1.28
C ALA A 464 -27.86 -19.52 0.12
N ALA A 465 -27.69 -18.91 -1.06
CA ALA A 465 -28.56 -19.05 -2.24
C ALA A 465 -30.05 -18.67 -1.98
N ARG A 466 -30.31 -17.88 -0.94
CA ARG A 466 -31.64 -17.34 -0.58
C ARG A 466 -31.81 -15.94 -1.20
N VAL A 467 -31.90 -15.92 -2.53
CA VAL A 467 -31.81 -14.69 -3.33
C VAL A 467 -32.97 -13.73 -3.06
N ASP A 468 -34.19 -14.23 -2.82
CA ASP A 468 -35.35 -13.37 -2.59
C ASP A 468 -35.27 -12.64 -1.23
N GLU A 469 -34.78 -13.32 -0.19
CA GLU A 469 -34.49 -12.72 1.11
C GLU A 469 -33.33 -11.72 1.01
N ALA A 470 -32.28 -12.04 0.25
CA ALA A 470 -31.18 -11.10 -0.01
C ALA A 470 -31.69 -9.83 -0.70
N LYS A 471 -32.51 -9.96 -1.76
CA LYS A 471 -33.14 -8.83 -2.46
C LYS A 471 -34.04 -8.00 -1.55
N THR A 472 -34.71 -8.62 -0.57
CA THR A 472 -35.52 -7.92 0.42
C THR A 472 -34.65 -6.98 1.26
N TRP A 473 -33.53 -7.48 1.79
CA TRP A 473 -32.57 -6.68 2.54
C TRP A 473 -31.90 -5.60 1.69
N TYR A 474 -31.44 -5.94 0.48
CA TYR A 474 -30.83 -4.97 -0.41
C TYR A 474 -31.80 -3.88 -0.86
N SER A 475 -33.06 -4.22 -1.13
CA SER A 475 -34.10 -3.23 -1.47
C SER A 475 -34.42 -2.30 -0.31
N LYS A 476 -34.34 -2.80 0.94
CA LYS A 476 -34.45 -1.95 2.13
C LYS A 476 -33.26 -0.99 2.22
N LEU A 477 -32.04 -1.50 2.04
CA LEU A 477 -30.80 -0.70 2.08
C LEU A 477 -30.75 0.38 1.00
N ALA A 478 -30.98 0.01 -0.25
CA ALA A 478 -30.94 0.91 -1.39
C ALA A 478 -31.98 2.04 -1.29
N ARG A 479 -33.12 1.79 -0.61
CA ARG A 479 -34.17 2.81 -0.41
C ARG A 479 -33.93 3.68 0.83
N GLN A 480 -33.61 3.06 1.96
CA GLN A 480 -33.56 3.75 3.27
C GLN A 480 -32.18 4.35 3.58
N TYR A 481 -31.11 3.80 2.98
CA TYR A 481 -29.73 4.18 3.27
C TYR A 481 -28.92 4.43 1.98
N ALA A 482 -29.58 4.93 0.93
CA ALA A 482 -29.01 5.14 -0.41
C ALA A 482 -27.69 5.93 -0.46
N ARG A 483 -27.46 6.82 0.53
CA ARG A 483 -26.27 7.67 0.63
C ARG A 483 -25.13 7.06 1.46
N THR A 484 -25.26 5.79 1.84
CA THR A 484 -24.24 5.06 2.60
C THR A 484 -23.53 4.06 1.68
N PRO A 485 -22.27 3.68 1.97
CA PRO A 485 -21.57 2.65 1.20
C PRO A 485 -22.34 1.31 1.15
N ALA A 486 -23.01 0.93 2.24
CA ALA A 486 -23.88 -0.24 2.27
C ALA A 486 -25.10 -0.12 1.33
N GLY A 487 -25.73 1.05 1.28
CA GLY A 487 -26.84 1.33 0.36
C GLY A 487 -26.44 1.30 -1.10
N GLU A 488 -25.27 1.86 -1.44
CA GLU A 488 -24.71 1.81 -2.79
C GLU A 488 -24.37 0.38 -3.21
N ARG A 489 -23.69 -0.39 -2.34
CA ARG A 489 -23.39 -1.81 -2.59
C ARG A 489 -24.66 -2.63 -2.77
N ALA A 490 -25.68 -2.39 -1.95
CA ALA A 490 -26.99 -3.03 -2.07
C ALA A 490 -27.69 -2.69 -3.39
N ALA A 491 -27.66 -1.43 -3.82
CA ALA A 491 -28.21 -1.02 -5.10
C ALA A 491 -27.52 -1.75 -6.27
N GLY A 492 -26.20 -1.86 -6.23
CA GLY A 492 -25.46 -2.64 -7.22
C GLY A 492 -25.75 -4.13 -7.19
N ALA A 493 -25.90 -4.71 -5.99
CA ALA A 493 -26.24 -6.13 -5.85
C ALA A 493 -27.61 -6.42 -6.47
N LEU A 494 -28.61 -5.55 -6.27
CA LEU A 494 -29.90 -5.64 -6.97
C LEU A 494 -29.74 -5.59 -8.49
N VAL A 495 -28.93 -4.64 -9.01
CA VAL A 495 -28.63 -4.55 -10.44
C VAL A 495 -28.05 -5.86 -10.96
N ARG A 496 -27.06 -6.45 -10.27
CA ARG A 496 -26.43 -7.72 -10.64
C ARG A 496 -27.41 -8.90 -10.59
N LEU A 497 -28.17 -9.03 -9.51
CA LEU A 497 -29.11 -10.14 -9.31
C LEU A 497 -30.32 -10.07 -10.27
N ASP A 498 -30.60 -8.91 -10.85
CA ASP A 498 -31.63 -8.71 -11.88
C ASP A 498 -31.04 -8.56 -13.30
N LEU A 499 -29.75 -8.85 -13.48
CA LEU A 499 -29.05 -8.50 -14.72
C LEU A 499 -29.32 -9.48 -15.87
N LYS A 500 -29.69 -10.74 -15.56
CA LYS A 500 -29.97 -11.77 -16.56
C LYS A 500 -31.04 -11.28 -17.55
N GLY A 501 -30.77 -11.41 -18.85
CA GLY A 501 -31.64 -10.94 -19.92
C GLY A 501 -31.56 -9.44 -20.21
N LYS A 502 -30.71 -8.67 -19.51
CA LYS A 502 -30.50 -7.23 -19.71
C LYS A 502 -29.11 -6.93 -20.31
N PRO A 503 -28.90 -5.74 -20.89
CA PRO A 503 -27.59 -5.32 -21.34
C PRO A 503 -26.60 -5.09 -20.20
N LEU A 504 -25.34 -5.49 -20.39
CA LEU A 504 -24.25 -5.15 -19.46
C LEU A 504 -23.60 -3.82 -19.86
N VAL A 505 -23.49 -2.90 -18.89
CA VAL A 505 -22.75 -1.64 -19.04
C VAL A 505 -21.62 -1.57 -18.01
N VAL A 506 -20.41 -1.93 -18.41
CA VAL A 506 -19.19 -1.76 -17.63
C VAL A 506 -18.26 -0.85 -18.41
N ALA A 507 -17.77 0.21 -17.78
CA ALA A 507 -16.87 1.18 -18.40
C ALA A 507 -15.82 1.67 -17.42
N GLY A 508 -14.57 1.72 -17.85
CA GLY A 508 -13.44 2.15 -17.02
C GLY A 508 -12.19 2.44 -17.83
N ARG A 509 -11.10 2.76 -17.12
CA ARG A 509 -9.78 2.98 -17.70
C ARG A 509 -8.99 1.68 -17.75
N SER A 510 -8.39 1.40 -18.90
CA SER A 510 -7.41 0.33 -19.03
C SER A 510 -6.09 0.72 -18.37
N LEU A 511 -5.16 -0.23 -18.29
CA LEU A 511 -3.79 0.06 -17.87
C LEU A 511 -3.06 1.02 -18.84
N ALA A 512 -3.45 1.11 -20.10
CA ALA A 512 -2.92 2.13 -21.02
C ALA A 512 -3.64 3.50 -20.87
N ASN A 513 -4.47 3.67 -19.85
CA ASN A 513 -5.32 4.84 -19.61
C ASN A 513 -6.35 5.13 -20.73
N THR A 514 -6.63 4.12 -21.57
CA THR A 514 -7.67 4.19 -22.59
C THR A 514 -9.02 3.82 -22.00
N THR A 515 -10.10 4.46 -22.45
CA THR A 515 -11.45 4.09 -22.04
C THR A 515 -11.84 2.78 -22.71
N VAL A 516 -12.24 1.78 -21.92
CA VAL A 516 -12.80 0.52 -22.42
C VAL A 516 -14.22 0.37 -21.90
N ARG A 517 -15.12 -0.10 -22.75
CA ARG A 517 -16.55 -0.28 -22.46
C ARG A 517 -17.02 -1.66 -22.92
N SER A 518 -17.91 -2.29 -22.16
CA SER A 518 -18.48 -3.60 -22.50
C SER A 518 -19.32 -3.59 -23.78
N ASP A 519 -19.98 -2.47 -24.09
CA ASP A 519 -20.81 -2.31 -25.30
C ASP A 519 -19.99 -2.34 -26.61
N ALA A 520 -18.70 -2.00 -26.56
CA ALA A 520 -17.77 -2.13 -27.69
C ALA A 520 -17.51 -3.59 -28.12
N TYR A 521 -17.93 -4.57 -27.33
CA TYR A 521 -17.82 -5.99 -27.63
C TYR A 521 -19.08 -6.60 -28.27
N ARG A 522 -20.10 -5.79 -28.59
CA ARG A 522 -21.28 -6.28 -29.34
C ARG A 522 -20.86 -7.02 -30.62
N GLY A 523 -21.54 -8.12 -30.92
CA GLY A 523 -21.17 -9.08 -31.96
C GLY A 523 -20.28 -10.23 -31.48
N LYS A 524 -19.70 -10.13 -30.27
CA LYS A 524 -18.89 -11.17 -29.63
C LYS A 524 -19.56 -11.67 -28.35
N VAL A 525 -19.30 -12.92 -27.99
CA VAL A 525 -19.60 -13.43 -26.64
C VAL A 525 -18.54 -12.87 -25.70
N LEU A 526 -18.94 -12.14 -24.66
CA LEU A 526 -18.03 -11.47 -23.73
C LEU A 526 -18.13 -12.10 -22.34
N LEU A 527 -17.00 -12.46 -21.75
CA LEU A 527 -16.89 -12.75 -20.33
C LEU A 527 -16.25 -11.56 -19.61
N VAL A 528 -16.97 -10.93 -18.69
CA VAL A 528 -16.39 -9.93 -17.79
C VAL A 528 -15.98 -10.62 -16.51
N VAL A 529 -14.70 -10.53 -16.14
CA VAL A 529 -14.14 -11.22 -14.97
C VAL A 529 -13.66 -10.18 -13.97
N TYR A 530 -14.27 -10.11 -12.80
CA TYR A 530 -13.78 -9.35 -11.66
C TYR A 530 -12.74 -10.16 -10.90
N TRP A 531 -11.54 -9.61 -10.69
CA TRP A 531 -10.40 -10.33 -10.10
C TRP A 531 -9.45 -9.38 -9.36
N ALA A 532 -8.50 -9.94 -8.60
CA ALA A 532 -7.41 -9.20 -7.97
C ALA A 532 -6.14 -10.06 -7.91
N THR A 533 -4.96 -9.45 -7.80
CA THR A 533 -3.68 -10.18 -7.80
C THR A 533 -3.47 -11.04 -6.56
N TRP A 534 -4.06 -10.64 -5.43
CA TRP A 534 -4.06 -11.37 -4.16
C TRP A 534 -5.14 -12.47 -4.09
N CYS A 535 -6.04 -12.54 -5.08
CA CYS A 535 -7.11 -13.52 -5.11
C CYS A 535 -6.59 -14.90 -5.57
N LYS A 536 -6.40 -15.81 -4.61
CA LYS A 536 -5.93 -17.17 -4.89
C LYS A 536 -6.84 -17.95 -5.86
N PRO A 537 -8.17 -18.02 -5.68
CA PRO A 537 -9.04 -18.72 -6.62
C PRO A 537 -8.98 -18.13 -8.04
N CYS A 538 -8.84 -16.80 -8.16
CA CYS A 538 -8.67 -16.15 -9.46
C CYS A 538 -7.42 -16.64 -10.19
N THR A 539 -6.31 -16.83 -9.46
CA THR A 539 -5.06 -17.34 -10.01
C THR A 539 -5.18 -18.82 -10.38
N GLU A 540 -5.90 -19.61 -9.60
CA GLU A 540 -6.15 -21.04 -9.85
C GLU A 540 -7.02 -21.27 -11.10
N GLU A 541 -8.02 -20.41 -11.35
CA GLU A 541 -8.89 -20.52 -12.54
C GLU A 541 -8.26 -19.95 -13.82
N LEU A 542 -7.24 -19.10 -13.70
CA LEU A 542 -6.65 -18.37 -14.80
C LEU A 542 -6.16 -19.26 -15.97
N PRO A 543 -5.43 -20.38 -15.74
CA PRO A 543 -4.99 -21.25 -16.83
C PRO A 543 -6.15 -21.82 -17.66
N ALA A 544 -7.27 -22.14 -17.01
CA ALA A 544 -8.45 -22.65 -17.70
C ALA A 544 -9.14 -21.57 -18.54
N LEU A 545 -9.22 -20.34 -18.02
CA LEU A 545 -9.72 -19.19 -18.78
C LEU A 545 -8.84 -18.89 -19.99
N GLN A 546 -7.51 -18.97 -19.84
CA GLN A 546 -6.57 -18.81 -20.96
C GLN A 546 -6.77 -19.88 -22.03
N ALA A 547 -6.97 -21.14 -21.65
CA ALA A 547 -7.23 -22.22 -22.59
C ALA A 547 -8.54 -22.00 -23.37
N LEU A 548 -9.61 -21.59 -22.69
CA LEU A 548 -10.89 -21.24 -23.33
C LEU A 548 -10.75 -20.05 -24.27
N TYR A 549 -10.03 -19.00 -23.85
CA TYR A 549 -9.79 -17.83 -24.66
C TYR A 549 -8.99 -18.18 -25.91
N ALA A 550 -7.88 -18.90 -25.79
CA ALA A 550 -7.09 -19.35 -26.92
C ALA A 550 -7.93 -20.20 -27.92
N LYS A 551 -8.78 -21.09 -27.41
CA LYS A 551 -9.63 -21.97 -28.23
C LYS A 551 -10.74 -21.21 -28.98
N TYR A 552 -11.39 -20.24 -28.33
CA TYR A 552 -12.62 -19.64 -28.84
C TYR A 552 -12.50 -18.18 -29.31
N ARG A 553 -11.38 -17.50 -29.07
CA ARG A 553 -11.21 -16.09 -29.44
C ARG A 553 -11.46 -15.82 -30.92
N ALA A 554 -10.87 -16.63 -31.79
CA ALA A 554 -11.05 -16.52 -33.24
C ALA A 554 -12.50 -16.72 -33.70
N ARG A 555 -13.35 -17.31 -32.85
CA ARG A 555 -14.77 -17.58 -33.11
C ARG A 555 -15.71 -16.52 -32.52
N GLY A 556 -15.14 -15.43 -32.01
CA GLY A 556 -15.88 -14.31 -31.44
C GLY A 556 -16.12 -14.42 -29.94
N PHE A 557 -15.19 -15.02 -29.19
CA PHE A 557 -15.15 -14.95 -27.72
C PHE A 557 -14.15 -13.89 -27.25
N GLU A 558 -14.53 -13.06 -26.29
CA GLU A 558 -13.64 -12.10 -25.64
C GLU A 558 -13.74 -12.17 -24.13
N ILE A 559 -12.65 -11.77 -23.46
CA ILE A 559 -12.61 -11.56 -22.02
C ILE A 559 -12.33 -10.08 -21.76
N LEU A 560 -12.99 -9.51 -20.75
CA LEU A 560 -12.67 -8.20 -20.18
C LEU A 560 -12.39 -8.39 -18.69
N GLY A 561 -11.15 -8.19 -18.28
CA GLY A 561 -10.77 -8.20 -16.88
C GLY A 561 -11.16 -6.89 -16.19
N VAL A 562 -11.73 -6.97 -15.00
CA VAL A 562 -11.92 -5.86 -14.08
C VAL A 562 -11.09 -6.15 -12.84
N ASN A 563 -9.92 -5.53 -12.77
CA ASN A 563 -9.03 -5.69 -11.64
C ASN A 563 -9.45 -4.76 -10.48
N LEU A 564 -9.59 -5.34 -9.29
CA LEU A 564 -10.00 -4.68 -8.06
C LEU A 564 -8.90 -4.72 -6.99
N ASP A 565 -7.62 -4.65 -7.37
CA ASP A 565 -6.58 -4.38 -6.39
C ASP A 565 -6.77 -2.97 -5.79
N LEU A 566 -6.39 -2.79 -4.52
CA LEU A 566 -6.47 -1.46 -3.87
C LEU A 566 -5.59 -0.44 -4.61
N ASP A 567 -4.46 -0.90 -5.12
CA ASP A 567 -3.48 -0.13 -5.87
C ASP A 567 -3.18 -0.78 -7.22
N ARG A 568 -2.81 0.03 -8.21
CA ARG A 568 -2.55 -0.41 -9.58
C ARG A 568 -1.19 -1.08 -9.76
N THR A 569 -0.22 -0.78 -8.91
CA THR A 569 1.20 -1.16 -9.02
C THR A 569 1.43 -2.66 -9.25
N PRO A 570 0.77 -3.61 -8.55
CA PRO A 570 1.03 -5.04 -8.79
C PRO A 570 0.45 -5.56 -10.11
N VAL A 571 -0.52 -4.85 -10.71
CA VAL A 571 -1.35 -5.38 -11.80
C VAL A 571 -0.57 -5.59 -13.11
N PRO A 572 0.29 -4.65 -13.60
CA PRO A 572 1.07 -4.86 -14.81
C PRO A 572 2.05 -6.04 -14.71
N ALA A 573 2.70 -6.19 -13.56
CA ALA A 573 3.63 -7.29 -13.31
C ALA A 573 2.91 -8.64 -13.32
N TYR A 574 1.75 -8.74 -12.66
CA TYR A 574 0.92 -9.94 -12.66
C TYR A 574 0.44 -10.32 -14.07
N ILE A 575 -0.03 -9.34 -14.85
CA ILE A 575 -0.47 -9.56 -16.24
C ILE A 575 0.68 -10.07 -17.11
N SER A 576 1.88 -9.49 -16.96
CA SER A 576 3.06 -9.90 -17.70
C SER A 576 3.50 -11.32 -17.34
N SER A 577 3.60 -11.62 -16.03
CA SER A 577 4.06 -12.93 -15.54
C SER A 577 3.10 -14.07 -15.92
N HIS A 578 1.80 -13.80 -15.93
CA HIS A 578 0.79 -14.79 -16.32
C HIS A 578 0.42 -14.71 -17.81
N ARG A 579 1.03 -13.83 -18.60
CA ARG A 579 0.75 -13.66 -20.04
C ARG A 579 -0.74 -13.43 -20.35
N ILE A 580 -1.38 -12.57 -19.57
CA ILE A 580 -2.78 -12.18 -19.81
C ILE A 580 -2.84 -11.28 -21.05
N THR A 581 -3.62 -11.68 -22.05
CA THR A 581 -3.67 -11.01 -23.37
C THR A 581 -4.98 -10.30 -23.67
N TRP A 582 -5.99 -10.44 -22.81
CA TRP A 582 -7.24 -9.70 -22.93
C TRP A 582 -7.15 -8.32 -22.27
N ALA A 583 -8.09 -7.43 -22.61
CA ALA A 583 -8.15 -6.10 -22.04
C ALA A 583 -8.46 -6.17 -20.54
N THR A 584 -7.77 -5.33 -19.76
CA THR A 584 -7.98 -5.21 -18.31
C THR A 584 -8.22 -3.76 -17.92
N LEU A 585 -9.35 -3.54 -17.25
CA LEU A 585 -9.64 -2.34 -16.47
C LEU A 585 -8.99 -2.46 -15.09
N HIS A 586 -8.59 -1.32 -14.51
CA HIS A 586 -8.26 -1.24 -13.09
C HIS A 586 -9.00 -0.05 -12.47
N GLU A 587 -9.64 -0.29 -11.33
CA GLU A 587 -10.29 0.74 -10.52
C GLU A 587 -9.83 0.54 -9.06
N SER A 588 -9.21 1.56 -8.49
CA SER A 588 -8.71 1.51 -7.12
C SER A 588 -9.85 1.47 -6.10
N GLY A 589 -9.55 1.00 -4.89
CA GLY A 589 -10.51 0.92 -3.78
C GLY A 589 -11.14 -0.45 -3.55
N GLY A 590 -10.68 -1.51 -4.24
CA GLY A 590 -11.05 -2.87 -3.90
C GLY A 590 -12.51 -3.21 -4.20
N LEU A 591 -13.13 -3.98 -3.30
CA LEU A 591 -14.57 -4.27 -3.34
C LEU A 591 -15.45 -3.03 -3.08
N ASP A 592 -14.85 -1.95 -2.58
CA ASP A 592 -15.50 -0.64 -2.44
C ASP A 592 -15.18 0.29 -3.63
N SER A 593 -14.53 -0.19 -4.68
CA SER A 593 -14.34 0.61 -5.91
C SER A 593 -15.68 0.86 -6.62
N ARG A 594 -15.71 1.88 -7.49
CA ARG A 594 -16.90 2.22 -8.30
C ARG A 594 -17.39 1.02 -9.12
N LEU A 595 -16.48 0.29 -9.77
CA LEU A 595 -16.83 -0.85 -10.62
C LEU A 595 -17.33 -2.06 -9.83
N ALA A 596 -16.85 -2.24 -8.59
CA ALA A 596 -17.36 -3.26 -7.68
C ALA A 596 -18.74 -2.88 -7.11
N ARG A 597 -18.91 -1.64 -6.65
CA ARG A 597 -20.18 -1.11 -6.13
C ARG A 597 -21.28 -1.13 -7.18
N GLN A 598 -20.97 -0.85 -8.45
CA GLN A 598 -21.97 -0.82 -9.53
C GLN A 598 -22.73 -2.15 -9.68
N LEU A 599 -22.10 -3.28 -9.40
CA LEU A 599 -22.71 -4.61 -9.47
C LEU A 599 -22.78 -5.30 -8.09
N GLY A 600 -22.48 -4.59 -7.00
CA GLY A 600 -22.46 -5.15 -5.64
C GLY A 600 -21.63 -6.44 -5.58
N ILE A 601 -20.39 -6.40 -6.08
CA ILE A 601 -19.50 -7.56 -6.09
C ILE A 601 -19.13 -7.92 -4.65
N LEU A 602 -19.44 -9.16 -4.25
CA LEU A 602 -19.22 -9.66 -2.89
C LEU A 602 -17.92 -10.44 -2.73
N SER A 603 -17.51 -11.15 -3.79
CA SER A 603 -16.39 -12.08 -3.77
C SER A 603 -15.67 -12.12 -5.11
N LEU A 604 -14.43 -12.58 -5.09
CA LEU A 604 -13.61 -12.76 -6.29
C LEU A 604 -13.19 -14.23 -6.43
N PRO A 605 -13.16 -14.76 -7.67
CA PRO A 605 -13.62 -14.11 -8.89
C PRO A 605 -15.15 -13.98 -8.94
N THR A 606 -15.64 -12.97 -9.65
CA THR A 606 -17.05 -12.90 -10.10
C THR A 606 -17.04 -12.77 -11.62
N MET A 607 -17.78 -13.64 -12.30
CA MET A 607 -17.80 -13.68 -13.77
C MET A 607 -19.20 -13.41 -14.31
N VAL A 608 -19.31 -12.49 -15.27
CA VAL A 608 -20.54 -12.14 -15.97
C VAL A 608 -20.40 -12.55 -17.43
N LEU A 609 -21.25 -13.45 -17.90
CA LEU A 609 -21.26 -13.90 -19.30
C LEU A 609 -22.33 -13.14 -20.09
N VAL A 610 -21.93 -12.62 -21.24
CA VAL A 610 -22.73 -11.79 -22.13
C VAL A 610 -22.74 -12.39 -23.53
N ASP A 611 -23.91 -12.47 -24.16
CA ASP A 611 -24.05 -12.97 -25.53
C ASP A 611 -23.62 -11.94 -26.59
N ARG A 612 -23.68 -12.34 -27.87
CA ARG A 612 -23.34 -11.48 -29.02
C ARG A 612 -24.25 -10.25 -29.16
N ARG A 613 -25.45 -10.25 -28.59
CA ARG A 613 -26.36 -9.10 -28.57
C ARG A 613 -26.06 -8.15 -27.41
N GLY A 614 -25.05 -8.43 -26.59
CA GLY A 614 -24.73 -7.66 -25.40
C GLY A 614 -25.66 -7.97 -24.22
N THR A 615 -26.40 -9.08 -24.27
CA THR A 615 -27.37 -9.49 -23.24
C THR A 615 -26.72 -10.43 -22.24
N VAL A 616 -26.89 -10.19 -20.95
CA VAL A 616 -26.32 -11.04 -19.89
C VAL A 616 -27.03 -12.39 -19.85
N ILE A 617 -26.25 -13.47 -19.95
CA ILE A 617 -26.68 -14.86 -19.83
C ILE A 617 -26.59 -15.32 -18.37
N SER A 618 -25.52 -14.93 -17.68
CA SER A 618 -25.32 -15.17 -16.24
C SER A 618 -24.52 -14.04 -15.61
N SER A 619 -24.89 -13.65 -14.40
CA SER A 619 -24.20 -12.68 -13.55
C SER A 619 -23.24 -13.34 -12.53
N GLU A 620 -23.27 -14.66 -12.44
CA GLU A 620 -22.47 -15.50 -11.52
C GLU A 620 -22.02 -16.77 -12.25
N MET A 621 -21.32 -16.59 -13.37
CA MET A 621 -20.85 -17.69 -14.19
C MET A 621 -19.74 -18.47 -13.46
N THR A 622 -19.88 -19.78 -13.31
CA THR A 622 -18.78 -20.63 -12.85
C THR A 622 -17.90 -21.06 -14.03
N LEU A 623 -16.65 -21.44 -13.76
CA LEU A 623 -15.78 -21.97 -14.80
C LEU A 623 -16.34 -23.27 -15.43
N ALA A 624 -17.05 -24.09 -14.65
CA ALA A 624 -17.68 -25.32 -15.13
C ALA A 624 -18.85 -25.02 -16.09
N ASP A 625 -19.72 -24.08 -15.71
CA ASP A 625 -20.84 -23.66 -16.55
C ASP A 625 -20.35 -22.98 -17.82
N LEU A 626 -19.28 -22.18 -17.73
CA LEU A 626 -18.69 -21.49 -18.87
C LEU A 626 -18.23 -22.47 -19.96
N LYS A 627 -17.59 -23.57 -19.56
CA LYS A 627 -17.15 -24.63 -20.49
C LYS A 627 -18.32 -25.26 -21.26
N THR A 628 -19.50 -25.28 -20.64
CA THR A 628 -20.74 -25.86 -21.20
C THR A 628 -21.51 -24.86 -22.06
N GLU A 629 -21.61 -23.60 -21.63
CA GLU A 629 -22.42 -22.57 -22.29
C GLU A 629 -21.70 -21.93 -23.48
N LEU A 630 -20.37 -21.74 -23.39
CA LEU A 630 -19.59 -21.04 -24.42
C LEU A 630 -19.71 -21.70 -25.81
N PRO A 631 -19.62 -23.04 -25.98
CA PRO A 631 -19.80 -23.69 -27.28
C PRO A 631 -21.18 -23.44 -27.89
N LYS A 632 -22.24 -23.41 -27.07
CA LYS A 632 -23.63 -23.18 -27.50
C LYS A 632 -23.79 -21.76 -28.06
N LEU A 633 -23.29 -20.76 -27.33
CA LEU A 633 -23.36 -19.35 -27.73
C LEU A 633 -22.53 -19.03 -28.99
N LEU A 634 -21.51 -19.84 -29.27
CA LEU A 634 -20.65 -19.70 -30.45
C LEU A 634 -21.06 -20.60 -31.63
N GLY A 635 -22.18 -21.33 -31.51
CA GLY A 635 -22.70 -22.19 -32.58
C GLY A 635 -21.88 -23.46 -32.85
N THR A 636 -21.15 -24.00 -31.87
CA THR A 636 -20.56 -25.34 -31.94
C THR A 636 -21.43 -26.34 -31.19
N THR A 637 -22.22 -27.12 -31.92
CA THR A 637 -22.68 -28.42 -31.42
C THR A 637 -21.47 -29.35 -31.32
N ALA A 638 -21.31 -30.00 -30.16
CA ALA A 638 -20.30 -31.03 -29.97
C ALA A 638 -20.62 -32.21 -30.92
N THR A 639 -19.91 -32.30 -32.04
CA THR A 639 -19.82 -33.54 -32.81
C THR A 639 -18.98 -34.49 -31.97
N GLY A 640 -19.66 -35.44 -31.31
CA GLY A 640 -19.03 -36.52 -30.58
C GLY A 640 -18.19 -37.37 -31.51
N SER A 641 -17.01 -37.75 -31.02
CA SER A 641 -16.29 -38.93 -31.48
C SER A 641 -15.77 -39.65 -30.25
N ALA A 642 -16.56 -40.63 -29.77
CA ALA A 642 -16.01 -41.81 -29.13
C ALA A 642 -15.44 -42.71 -30.26
N PRO A 643 -14.38 -43.47 -30.01
CA PRO A 643 -14.54 -44.77 -29.33
C PRO A 643 -14.03 -44.79 -27.90
#